data_AF-A0AAD5U4E4-F1
#
_entry.id   AF-A0AAD5U4E4-F1
#
_cell.length_a   1.000
_cell.length_b   1.000
_cell.length_c   1.000
_cell.angle_alpha   90.00
_cell.angle_beta   90.00
_cell.angle_gamma   90.00
#
_symmetry.space_group_name_H-M   'P 1'
#
loop_
_entity.id
_entity.type
_entity.pdbx_description
1 polymer ?
#
loop_
_entity_poly.entity_id
_entity_poly.type
_entity_poly.pdbx_seq_one_letter_code
_entity_poly.pdbx_strand_id
1 'polypeptide(L)'
;MLFKTVAAITLSLTALVSSQVSTVEFAPFSQYKDLAKFPKLSANERSSLLTQVNKLLTVYVNRESKIDNYGYDVLKSLEEINAKAANSTEKELFTSLANAINGNRDGHTALVLPAPHSCFAKIFPLTWSLIETDDPKNPIAVVKDFTSFPEVKKVAGPALDRVKPGHVLVSINGLTINQLYEKYSATTRGANYFGGVRSILSGTFGIRGGRLYPVQFSDNERTDVTYVLKERPDSKNTYEITVPTVGRKNNACLATAPVSNIANNEKPTFPKYPIMKAADPEFYLDTYGGTSELPLTSVEGTGGILLYGKYKYLGTNLGVLRLTQFSPVTTGSTLRPETVVKAIRDVLVNQFKDTDALVLDLRSNPGGWVYLADAIPQFFKPDYTPATARFLMAPLNDKIPGAGIEGADAFNAYSSTPAGQKYSNHYRMTSPSAANFYGQAYLKPVAVFNDGNCYSACDLLSAGLQDHQAIKKMYGADLNTGAGGASVVGINNFFKLASPSDFPGLPKGMDFSIGYRQLVRNGVNDGKLIEDLGISVDKFIRPTLSDMFNVNNRSSIFDTIAHELRAIGQADGINAEPQVETSLAFGEKISFKTTSGYITKLELTLNDKVVDSKDFVLRKTTQDSTLEAVASENGLFHYQILGYTNDKRVLKTSRYVKTTPNVNNYLKLQAGTPVAWDFKHAGWTGAYDTLTTTAKWNLLNGKFVVGDGLNYPDDVDTSVSFFLNAQGKVKVQLNLESESEQDYDFVTLTYTPAGGAPKTLFKVSGSQKFDKEFVFDSTANGELNLKFTSDGGVSAPGGVKVNAISFSL
;
A
#
# COMPACT_ATOMS: atom_id res chain seq x y z
N MET A 1 27.68 -25.54 50.53
CA MET A 1 27.45 -25.02 51.89
C MET A 1 28.12 -23.65 52.00
N LEU A 2 27.36 -22.66 52.47
CA LEU A 2 27.73 -21.32 52.97
C LEU A 2 28.47 -20.29 52.07
N PHE A 3 27.67 -19.31 51.61
CA PHE A 3 27.77 -17.83 51.78
C PHE A 3 29.14 -17.13 51.89
N LYS A 4 29.37 -16.11 51.04
CA LYS A 4 29.24 -14.67 51.40
C LYS A 4 29.49 -13.70 50.22
N THR A 5 28.45 -12.90 49.96
CA THR A 5 28.42 -11.42 49.78
C THR A 5 29.11 -10.76 48.56
N VAL A 6 28.31 -10.17 47.67
CA VAL A 6 28.59 -8.86 47.05
C VAL A 6 27.30 -8.03 47.00
N ALA A 7 27.45 -6.76 47.36
CA ALA A 7 26.41 -5.78 47.63
C ALA A 7 25.51 -5.46 46.43
N ALA A 8 24.21 -5.34 46.71
CA ALA A 8 23.22 -4.77 45.81
C ALA A 8 23.29 -3.24 45.87
N ILE A 9 23.57 -2.60 44.75
CA ILE A 9 23.29 -1.19 44.53
C ILE A 9 21.81 -1.10 44.11
N THR A 10 20.97 -0.71 45.05
CA THR A 10 19.59 -0.28 44.80
C THR A 10 19.59 1.02 44.01
N LEU A 11 19.44 0.94 42.69
CA LEU A 11 18.78 2.03 41.94
C LEU A 11 17.27 1.86 42.16
N SER A 12 16.72 2.73 43.00
CA SER A 12 15.29 2.94 43.15
C SER A 12 14.71 3.42 41.81
N LEU A 13 14.23 2.48 40.99
CA LEU A 13 13.16 2.76 40.04
C LEU A 13 11.92 3.06 40.88
N THR A 14 11.68 4.33 41.18
CA THR A 14 10.32 4.79 41.45
C THR A 14 9.51 4.51 40.19
N ALA A 15 8.83 3.36 40.18
CA ALA A 15 7.77 3.09 39.24
C ALA A 15 6.72 4.18 39.42
N LEU A 16 6.79 5.22 38.58
CA LEU A 16 5.61 5.97 38.19
C LEU A 16 4.72 4.96 37.46
N VAL A 17 3.90 4.27 38.25
CA VAL A 17 2.66 3.68 37.76
C VAL A 17 1.80 4.88 37.33
N SER A 18 2.05 5.41 36.14
CA SER A 18 0.99 6.10 35.42
C SER A 18 -0.03 5.02 35.14
N SER A 19 -1.11 5.00 35.91
CA SER A 19 -2.34 4.40 35.44
C SER A 19 -2.55 4.97 34.03
N GLN A 20 -2.44 4.11 33.01
CA GLN A 20 -2.91 4.47 31.68
C GLN A 20 -4.42 4.67 31.83
N VAL A 21 -4.82 5.92 32.10
CA VAL A 21 -6.21 6.33 31.88
C VAL A 21 -6.47 5.96 30.44
N SER A 22 -7.44 5.08 30.20
CA SER A 22 -7.86 4.75 28.83
C SER A 22 -8.03 6.06 28.07
N THR A 23 -7.23 6.25 27.02
CA THR A 23 -7.25 7.48 26.21
C THR A 23 -8.57 7.63 25.45
N VAL A 24 -9.39 6.59 25.44
CA VAL A 24 -10.70 6.51 24.80
C VAL A 24 -11.76 6.07 25.81
N GLU A 25 -12.89 6.75 25.83
CA GLU A 25 -14.06 6.39 26.63
C GLU A 25 -15.26 6.08 25.74
N PHE A 26 -16.10 5.15 26.20
CA PHE A 26 -17.35 4.78 25.54
C PHE A 26 -18.53 4.96 26.50
N ALA A 27 -19.59 5.60 26.03
CA ALA A 27 -20.85 5.79 26.75
C ALA A 27 -21.99 5.99 25.75
N PRO A 28 -23.28 5.95 26.14
CA PRO A 28 -24.35 6.36 25.23
C PRO A 28 -24.07 7.76 24.68
N PHE A 29 -24.15 7.97 23.36
CA PHE A 29 -23.74 9.24 22.74
C PHE A 29 -24.56 10.43 23.26
N SER A 30 -25.76 10.19 23.79
CA SER A 30 -26.57 11.19 24.49
C SER A 30 -25.79 11.90 25.62
N GLN A 31 -24.88 11.21 26.30
CA GLN A 31 -24.02 11.80 27.35
C GLN A 31 -22.93 12.72 26.80
N TYR A 32 -22.58 12.58 25.51
CA TYR A 32 -21.58 13.41 24.84
C TYR A 32 -22.19 14.51 23.97
N LYS A 33 -23.53 14.58 23.84
CA LYS A 33 -24.25 15.53 22.98
C LYS A 33 -23.79 16.98 23.24
N ASP A 34 -23.59 17.35 24.49
CA ASP A 34 -23.18 18.71 24.88
C ASP A 34 -21.67 18.95 24.87
N LEU A 35 -20.88 17.88 24.74
CA LEU A 35 -19.41 17.94 24.70
C LEU A 35 -18.87 17.99 23.26
N ALA A 36 -19.55 17.33 22.32
CA ALA A 36 -19.19 17.29 20.91
C ALA A 36 -19.56 18.58 20.16
N LYS A 37 -19.20 19.75 20.72
CA LYS A 37 -19.50 21.09 20.18
C LYS A 37 -18.47 21.54 19.16
N PHE A 38 -18.91 22.33 18.19
CA PHE A 38 -18.00 23.05 17.30
C PHE A 38 -17.41 24.27 18.03
N PRO A 39 -16.12 24.57 17.83
CA PRO A 39 -15.50 25.77 18.39
C PRO A 39 -16.05 27.02 17.69
N LYS A 40 -16.05 28.14 18.42
CA LYS A 40 -16.39 29.46 17.86
C LYS A 40 -15.29 29.94 16.91
N LEU A 41 -15.69 30.42 15.74
CA LEU A 41 -14.80 31.12 14.82
C LEU A 41 -14.97 32.64 14.97
N SER A 42 -13.87 33.39 14.87
CA SER A 42 -13.92 34.83 14.61
C SER A 42 -14.44 35.10 13.20
N ALA A 43 -14.89 36.33 12.93
CA ALA A 43 -15.35 36.72 11.59
C ALA A 43 -14.27 36.50 10.51
N ASN A 44 -13.01 36.78 10.85
CA ASN A 44 -11.87 36.56 9.95
C ASN A 44 -11.59 35.08 9.70
N GLU A 45 -11.64 34.24 10.74
CA GLU A 45 -11.48 32.78 10.59
C GLU A 45 -12.60 32.19 9.73
N ARG A 46 -13.85 32.64 9.93
CA ARG A 46 -15.00 32.21 9.13
C ARG A 46 -14.86 32.60 7.66
N SER A 47 -14.51 33.87 7.39
CA SER A 47 -14.27 34.36 6.03
C SER A 47 -13.11 33.61 5.35
N SER A 48 -12.01 33.39 6.08
CA SER A 48 -10.84 32.67 5.59
C SER A 48 -11.16 31.20 5.23
N LEU A 49 -11.90 30.50 6.10
CA LEU A 49 -12.36 29.13 5.84
C LEU A 49 -13.14 29.04 4.52
N LEU A 50 -14.17 29.86 4.37
CA LEU A 50 -15.05 29.82 3.22
C LEU A 50 -14.34 30.23 1.93
N THR A 51 -13.46 31.24 2.01
CA THR A 51 -12.65 31.69 0.86
C THR A 51 -11.69 30.61 0.38
N GLN A 52 -10.95 29.98 1.30
CA GLN A 52 -9.99 28.92 0.94
C GLN A 52 -10.69 27.68 0.39
N VAL A 53 -11.81 27.26 1.00
CA VAL A 53 -12.62 26.13 0.49
C VAL A 53 -13.17 26.44 -0.90
N ASN A 54 -13.76 27.62 -1.11
CA ASN A 54 -14.29 28.04 -2.41
C ASN A 54 -13.19 28.04 -3.48
N LYS A 55 -12.04 28.63 -3.16
CA LYS A 55 -10.90 28.70 -4.07
C LYS A 55 -10.39 27.31 -4.44
N LEU A 56 -10.29 26.40 -3.48
CA LEU A 56 -9.83 25.05 -3.75
C LEU A 56 -10.80 24.24 -4.62
N LEU A 57 -12.10 24.41 -4.40
CA LEU A 57 -13.12 23.75 -5.21
C LEU A 57 -13.11 24.19 -6.69
N THR A 58 -12.50 25.33 -7.04
CA THR A 58 -12.34 25.75 -8.44
C THR A 58 -11.44 24.81 -9.27
N VAL A 59 -10.61 24.00 -8.60
CA VAL A 59 -9.74 23.00 -9.25
C VAL A 59 -10.15 21.57 -8.90
N TYR A 60 -11.36 21.39 -8.35
CA TYR A 60 -11.92 20.06 -8.12
C TYR A 60 -12.22 19.37 -9.45
N VAL A 61 -11.36 18.43 -9.84
CA VAL A 61 -11.29 17.91 -11.21
C VAL A 61 -12.51 17.08 -11.61
N ASN A 62 -13.19 16.48 -10.63
CA ASN A 62 -14.34 15.62 -10.82
C ASN A 62 -15.69 16.34 -10.71
N ARG A 63 -15.71 17.66 -10.50
CA ARG A 63 -16.95 18.44 -10.29
C ARG A 63 -17.98 18.22 -11.39
N GLU A 64 -17.57 18.25 -12.66
CA GLU A 64 -18.49 18.04 -13.78
C GLU A 64 -19.11 16.63 -13.75
N SER A 65 -18.30 15.60 -13.46
CA SER A 65 -18.80 14.23 -13.29
C SER A 65 -19.91 14.16 -12.24
N LYS A 66 -19.81 14.93 -11.15
CA LYS A 66 -20.84 14.98 -10.11
C LYS A 66 -22.12 15.68 -10.57
N ILE A 67 -21.99 16.72 -11.40
CA ILE A 67 -23.13 17.40 -12.01
C ILE A 67 -23.85 16.46 -12.98
N ASP A 68 -23.10 15.78 -13.84
CA ASP A 68 -23.66 14.93 -14.88
C ASP A 68 -24.33 13.68 -14.31
N ASN A 69 -23.72 13.05 -13.30
CA ASN A 69 -24.22 11.80 -12.72
C ASN A 69 -25.26 12.00 -11.62
N TYR A 70 -25.21 13.12 -10.88
CA TYR A 70 -26.02 13.33 -9.68
C TYR A 70 -26.78 14.66 -9.64
N GLY A 71 -26.60 15.54 -10.63
CA GLY A 71 -27.17 16.88 -10.62
C GLY A 71 -26.66 17.75 -9.47
N TYR A 72 -25.51 17.40 -8.89
CA TYR A 72 -24.99 18.03 -7.68
C TYR A 72 -23.79 18.93 -7.97
N ASP A 73 -23.90 20.20 -7.55
CA ASP A 73 -22.84 21.18 -7.65
C ASP A 73 -22.51 21.77 -6.27
N VAL A 74 -21.31 21.45 -5.78
CA VAL A 74 -20.83 21.95 -4.50
C VAL A 74 -20.57 23.46 -4.49
N LEU A 75 -20.19 24.07 -5.62
CA LEU A 75 -19.94 25.52 -5.65
C LEU A 75 -21.24 26.29 -5.46
N LYS A 76 -22.33 25.85 -6.10
CA LYS A 76 -23.67 26.40 -5.88
C LYS A 76 -24.11 26.24 -4.41
N SER A 77 -23.88 25.07 -3.82
CA SER A 77 -24.19 24.84 -2.40
C SER A 77 -23.37 25.76 -1.48
N LEU A 78 -22.11 26.03 -1.85
CA LEU A 78 -21.24 26.92 -1.09
C LEU A 78 -21.64 28.39 -1.21
N GLU A 79 -22.16 28.84 -2.35
CA GLU A 79 -22.75 30.17 -2.51
C GLU A 79 -23.91 30.40 -1.53
N GLU A 80 -24.81 29.42 -1.40
CA GLU A 80 -25.93 29.47 -0.45
C GLU A 80 -25.47 29.50 1.01
N ILE A 81 -24.43 28.72 1.34
CA ILE A 81 -23.80 28.72 2.66
C ILE A 81 -23.15 30.07 2.96
N ASN A 82 -22.40 30.63 2.01
CA ASN A 82 -21.73 31.91 2.15
C ASN A 82 -22.73 33.04 2.41
N ALA A 83 -23.86 33.06 1.69
CA ALA A 83 -24.92 34.06 1.87
C ALA A 83 -25.52 34.07 3.28
N LYS A 84 -25.54 32.91 3.96
CA LYS A 84 -26.10 32.76 5.32
C LYS A 84 -25.03 32.74 6.41
N ALA A 85 -23.75 32.67 6.02
CA ALA A 85 -22.65 32.41 6.93
C ALA A 85 -22.56 33.46 8.05
N ALA A 86 -22.78 34.75 7.80
CA ALA A 86 -22.67 35.76 8.86
C ALA A 86 -23.65 35.54 10.04
N ASN A 87 -24.83 34.96 9.76
CA ASN A 87 -25.92 34.80 10.72
C ASN A 87 -26.07 33.36 11.24
N SER A 88 -25.28 32.42 10.71
CA SER A 88 -25.35 31.00 11.10
C SER A 88 -24.60 30.73 12.39
N THR A 89 -25.16 29.90 13.27
CA THR A 89 -24.43 29.30 14.39
C THR A 89 -23.26 28.44 13.88
N GLU A 90 -22.29 28.11 14.73
CA GLU A 90 -21.20 27.20 14.34
C GLU A 90 -21.71 25.82 13.94
N LYS A 91 -22.73 25.31 14.64
CA LYS A 91 -23.39 24.04 14.30
C LYS A 91 -23.96 24.09 12.89
N GLU A 92 -24.72 25.14 12.55
CA GLU A 92 -25.31 25.28 11.21
C GLU A 92 -24.25 25.43 10.13
N LEU A 93 -23.23 26.27 10.36
CA LEU A 93 -22.14 26.48 9.39
C LEU A 93 -21.38 25.19 9.11
N PHE A 94 -20.83 24.54 10.14
CA PHE A 94 -20.01 23.34 9.93
C PHE A 94 -20.82 22.14 9.44
N THR A 95 -22.07 22.00 9.90
CA THR A 95 -22.95 20.93 9.41
C THR A 95 -23.30 21.13 7.94
N SER A 96 -23.67 22.36 7.55
CA SER A 96 -24.01 22.66 6.15
C SER A 96 -22.80 22.50 5.24
N LEU A 97 -21.64 22.98 5.68
CA LEU A 97 -20.39 22.85 4.91
C LEU A 97 -19.96 21.38 4.77
N ALA A 98 -19.94 20.62 5.85
CA ALA A 98 -19.59 19.19 5.79
C ALA A 98 -20.57 18.40 4.92
N ASN A 99 -21.88 18.66 5.04
CA ASN A 99 -22.87 18.01 4.19
C ASN A 99 -22.71 18.41 2.72
N ALA A 100 -22.41 19.68 2.42
CA ALA A 100 -22.18 20.13 1.06
C ALA A 100 -20.92 19.46 0.45
N ILE A 101 -19.84 19.34 1.22
CA ILE A 101 -18.62 18.64 0.78
C ILE A 101 -18.90 17.14 0.59
N ASN A 102 -19.55 16.48 1.53
CA ASN A 102 -19.87 15.05 1.45
C ASN A 102 -20.89 14.74 0.35
N GLY A 103 -21.72 15.73 -0.01
CA GLY A 103 -22.66 15.74 -1.14
C GLY A 103 -22.04 15.48 -2.50
N ASN A 104 -20.74 15.75 -2.66
CA ASN A 104 -20.01 15.43 -3.88
C ASN A 104 -19.93 13.92 -4.14
N ARG A 105 -20.26 13.06 -3.16
CA ARG A 105 -20.13 11.60 -3.30
C ARG A 105 -18.71 11.25 -3.72
N ASP A 106 -17.73 11.77 -2.98
CA ASP A 106 -16.32 11.58 -3.29
C ASP A 106 -15.53 11.41 -1.99
N GLY A 107 -14.91 10.24 -1.84
CA GLY A 107 -14.06 9.90 -0.71
C GLY A 107 -12.74 10.68 -0.68
N HIS A 108 -12.28 11.25 -1.78
CA HIS A 108 -11.07 12.07 -1.87
C HIS A 108 -11.29 13.52 -1.47
N THR A 109 -12.52 14.01 -1.65
CA THR A 109 -12.90 15.40 -1.35
C THR A 109 -13.53 15.49 0.03
N ALA A 110 -12.80 16.04 1.00
CA ALA A 110 -13.19 15.96 2.41
C ALA A 110 -12.70 17.14 3.24
N LEU A 111 -13.59 17.64 4.10
CA LEU A 111 -13.27 18.64 5.12
C LEU A 111 -13.02 17.95 6.46
N VAL A 112 -11.85 18.20 7.04
CA VAL A 112 -11.53 17.81 8.41
C VAL A 112 -12.14 18.84 9.35
N LEU A 113 -13.09 18.39 10.17
CA LEU A 113 -13.78 19.21 11.16
C LEU A 113 -12.90 19.44 12.40
N PRO A 114 -13.09 20.59 13.09
CA PRO A 114 -12.21 20.98 14.19
C PRO A 114 -12.56 20.27 15.51
N ALA A 115 -11.57 20.21 16.40
CA ALA A 115 -11.80 19.83 17.80
C ALA A 115 -12.56 20.96 18.55
N PRO A 116 -13.34 20.66 19.61
CA PRO A 116 -13.47 19.35 20.25
C PRO A 116 -14.39 18.37 19.50
N HIS A 117 -15.25 18.83 18.58
CA HIS A 117 -16.18 17.99 17.82
C HIS A 117 -15.51 16.77 17.16
N SER A 118 -14.37 16.96 16.51
CA SER A 118 -13.65 15.87 15.81
C SER A 118 -13.09 14.77 16.71
N CYS A 119 -13.03 15.00 18.03
CA CYS A 119 -12.59 14.03 19.02
C CYS A 119 -13.67 13.02 19.42
N PHE A 120 -14.88 13.12 18.84
CA PHE A 120 -16.01 12.24 19.11
C PHE A 120 -16.38 11.40 17.90
N ALA A 121 -16.97 10.22 18.12
CA ALA A 121 -17.59 9.41 17.07
C ALA A 121 -18.89 8.77 17.55
N LYS A 122 -19.81 8.50 16.62
CA LYS A 122 -20.95 7.60 16.82
C LYS A 122 -20.55 6.21 16.35
N ILE A 123 -20.84 5.19 17.14
CA ILE A 123 -20.57 3.79 16.88
C ILE A 123 -21.86 3.01 17.03
N PHE A 124 -22.13 2.16 16.05
CA PHE A 124 -23.25 1.24 16.01
C PHE A 124 -22.70 -0.17 16.25
N PRO A 125 -23.32 -0.97 17.13
CA PRO A 125 -22.67 -2.16 17.69
C PRO A 125 -22.60 -3.37 16.75
N LEU A 126 -23.24 -3.31 15.58
CA LEU A 126 -23.31 -4.42 14.63
C LEU A 126 -22.50 -4.10 13.37
N THR A 127 -21.74 -5.07 12.89
CA THR A 127 -21.07 -5.02 11.58
C THR A 127 -21.78 -5.94 10.59
N TRP A 128 -21.69 -5.61 9.31
CA TRP A 128 -22.49 -6.24 8.25
C TRP A 128 -21.63 -6.94 7.21
N SER A 129 -22.11 -8.08 6.72
CA SER A 129 -21.61 -8.73 5.51
C SER A 129 -22.73 -8.80 4.48
N LEU A 130 -22.40 -8.63 3.20
CA LEU A 130 -23.36 -8.85 2.12
C LEU A 130 -23.22 -10.28 1.61
N ILE A 131 -24.33 -11.02 1.56
CA ILE A 131 -24.37 -12.39 1.05
C ILE A 131 -24.96 -12.45 -0.35
N GLU A 132 -24.88 -13.63 -0.97
CA GLU A 132 -25.44 -13.93 -2.29
C GLU A 132 -26.91 -13.50 -2.43
N THR A 133 -27.25 -13.04 -3.62
CA THR A 133 -28.57 -12.56 -4.02
C THR A 133 -28.67 -12.61 -5.55
N ASP A 134 -29.89 -12.77 -6.07
CA ASP A 134 -30.14 -12.77 -7.51
C ASP A 134 -30.00 -11.36 -8.12
N ASP A 135 -30.20 -10.31 -7.31
CA ASP A 135 -30.07 -8.91 -7.72
C ASP A 135 -29.01 -8.18 -6.86
N PRO A 136 -27.84 -7.84 -7.44
CA PRO A 136 -26.81 -7.07 -6.75
C PRO A 136 -27.27 -5.70 -6.21
N LYS A 137 -28.31 -5.09 -6.80
CA LYS A 137 -28.95 -3.82 -6.37
C LYS A 137 -30.06 -4.03 -5.33
N ASN A 138 -30.30 -5.26 -4.92
CA ASN A 138 -31.11 -5.59 -3.76
C ASN A 138 -30.30 -6.50 -2.82
N PRO A 139 -29.27 -5.94 -2.15
CA PRO A 139 -28.35 -6.73 -1.35
C PRO A 139 -29.03 -7.28 -0.10
N ILE A 140 -28.65 -8.50 0.28
CA ILE A 140 -28.98 -9.08 1.58
C ILE A 140 -27.81 -8.85 2.52
N ALA A 141 -28.01 -8.07 3.58
CA ALA A 141 -27.03 -7.90 4.64
C ALA A 141 -27.31 -8.86 5.80
N VAL A 142 -26.27 -9.47 6.33
CA VAL A 142 -26.31 -10.27 7.54
C VAL A 142 -25.36 -9.71 8.58
N VAL A 143 -25.67 -9.93 9.85
CA VAL A 143 -24.76 -9.63 10.95
C VAL A 143 -23.50 -10.45 10.74
N LYS A 144 -22.36 -9.77 10.55
CA LYS A 144 -21.06 -10.43 10.44
C LYS A 144 -20.53 -10.74 11.84
N ASP A 145 -20.40 -9.70 12.64
CA ASP A 145 -19.94 -9.75 14.03
C ASP A 145 -20.37 -8.46 14.76
N PHE A 146 -20.05 -8.38 16.04
CA PHE A 146 -20.09 -7.14 16.80
C PHE A 146 -18.87 -6.26 16.47
N THR A 147 -18.93 -4.97 16.78
CA THR A 147 -17.75 -4.09 16.68
C THR A 147 -16.58 -4.67 17.46
N SER A 148 -15.36 -4.46 16.98
CA SER A 148 -14.14 -4.97 17.63
C SER A 148 -13.90 -4.43 19.04
N PHE A 149 -14.60 -3.37 19.47
CA PHE A 149 -14.54 -2.78 20.81
C PHE A 149 -15.48 -3.48 21.82
N PRO A 150 -14.97 -4.26 22.79
CA PRO A 150 -15.82 -4.95 23.78
C PRO A 150 -16.66 -3.99 24.64
N GLU A 151 -16.17 -2.77 24.87
CA GLU A 151 -16.85 -1.70 25.60
C GLU A 151 -18.12 -1.24 24.91
N VAL A 152 -18.15 -1.25 23.57
CA VAL A 152 -19.34 -0.86 22.79
C VAL A 152 -20.50 -1.81 23.08
N LYS A 153 -20.24 -3.12 23.17
CA LYS A 153 -21.25 -4.11 23.56
C LYS A 153 -21.79 -3.86 24.98
N LYS A 154 -20.91 -3.51 25.93
CA LYS A 154 -21.32 -3.18 27.31
C LYS A 154 -22.26 -1.99 27.36
N VAL A 155 -22.00 -0.94 26.56
CA VAL A 155 -22.86 0.25 26.49
C VAL A 155 -24.18 -0.05 25.77
N ALA A 156 -24.14 -0.81 24.68
CA ALA A 156 -25.33 -1.15 23.90
C ALA A 156 -26.33 -2.04 24.65
N GLY A 157 -25.85 -2.79 25.64
CA GLY A 157 -26.70 -3.50 26.61
C GLY A 157 -27.25 -4.86 26.12
N PRO A 158 -28.12 -5.49 26.93
CA PRO A 158 -28.52 -6.89 26.76
C PRO A 158 -29.43 -7.16 25.56
N ALA A 159 -29.96 -6.12 24.90
CA ALA A 159 -30.75 -6.29 23.67
C ALA A 159 -29.94 -7.00 22.56
N LEU A 160 -28.60 -6.85 22.57
CA LEU A 160 -27.69 -7.52 21.64
C LEU A 160 -27.55 -9.03 21.89
N ASP A 161 -27.92 -9.56 23.06
CA ASP A 161 -27.73 -10.98 23.39
C ASP A 161 -28.61 -11.90 22.52
N ARG A 162 -29.68 -11.34 21.94
CA ARG A 162 -30.55 -12.03 20.97
C ARG A 162 -29.97 -12.07 19.56
N VAL A 163 -28.95 -11.25 19.25
CA VAL A 163 -28.35 -11.14 17.92
C VAL A 163 -27.20 -12.13 17.80
N LYS A 164 -27.14 -12.85 16.66
CA LYS A 164 -26.04 -13.75 16.35
C LYS A 164 -25.50 -13.46 14.95
N PRO A 165 -24.21 -13.72 14.70
CA PRO A 165 -23.67 -13.79 13.33
C PRO A 165 -24.57 -14.64 12.42
N GLY A 166 -24.80 -14.15 11.20
CA GLY A 166 -25.69 -14.76 10.21
C GLY A 166 -27.16 -14.30 10.25
N HIS A 167 -27.61 -13.62 11.31
CA HIS A 167 -28.96 -13.04 11.32
C HIS A 167 -29.09 -11.96 10.24
N VAL A 168 -30.21 -11.96 9.52
CA VAL A 168 -30.43 -11.13 8.33
C VAL A 168 -31.08 -9.80 8.70
N LEU A 169 -30.54 -8.71 8.15
CA LEU A 169 -31.10 -7.37 8.27
C LEU A 169 -32.35 -7.21 7.42
N VAL A 170 -33.44 -6.77 8.02
CA VAL A 170 -34.66 -6.36 7.32
C VAL A 170 -34.73 -4.85 7.18
N SER A 171 -34.52 -4.11 8.29
CA SER A 171 -34.50 -2.65 8.26
C SER A 171 -33.72 -2.04 9.42
N ILE A 172 -33.22 -0.82 9.23
CA ILE A 172 -32.66 0.04 10.29
C ILE A 172 -33.57 1.26 10.40
N ASN A 173 -34.10 1.51 11.60
CA ASN A 173 -35.05 2.59 11.87
C ASN A 173 -36.27 2.56 10.92
N GLY A 174 -36.72 1.36 10.55
CA GLY A 174 -37.84 1.14 9.63
C GLY A 174 -37.53 1.33 8.14
N LEU A 175 -36.26 1.54 7.78
CA LEU A 175 -35.82 1.72 6.39
C LEU A 175 -35.04 0.50 5.90
N THR A 176 -35.38 -0.01 4.72
CA THR A 176 -34.60 -1.05 4.02
C THR A 176 -33.25 -0.49 3.54
N ILE A 177 -32.31 -1.34 3.13
CA ILE A 177 -30.99 -0.90 2.63
C ILE A 177 -31.14 0.08 1.45
N ASN A 178 -32.07 -0.16 0.53
CA ASN A 178 -32.31 0.73 -0.60
C ASN A 178 -32.90 2.08 -0.17
N GLN A 179 -33.83 2.08 0.78
CA GLN A 179 -34.36 3.32 1.35
C GLN A 179 -33.31 4.09 2.17
N LEU A 180 -32.40 3.39 2.84
CA LEU A 180 -31.24 4.00 3.48
C LEU A 180 -30.31 4.63 2.43
N TYR A 181 -30.10 3.97 1.28
CA TYR A 181 -29.34 4.55 0.18
C TYR A 181 -29.97 5.83 -0.36
N GLU A 182 -31.26 5.81 -0.67
CA GLU A 182 -32.00 7.00 -1.12
C GLU A 182 -31.87 8.16 -0.13
N LYS A 183 -31.97 7.85 1.17
CA LYS A 183 -31.92 8.86 2.24
C LYS A 183 -30.52 9.42 2.52
N TYR A 184 -29.50 8.57 2.52
CA TYR A 184 -28.18 8.92 3.07
C TYR A 184 -27.07 9.05 2.04
N SER A 185 -27.26 8.57 0.81
CA SER A 185 -26.18 8.49 -0.19
C SER A 185 -25.53 9.83 -0.53
N ALA A 186 -26.26 10.95 -0.39
CA ALA A 186 -25.70 12.30 -0.54
C ALA A 186 -24.82 12.76 0.64
N THR A 187 -24.58 11.93 1.65
CA THR A 187 -23.77 12.29 2.83
C THR A 187 -22.76 11.23 3.23
N THR A 188 -22.72 10.11 2.51
CA THR A 188 -21.86 8.95 2.82
C THR A 188 -20.57 8.93 2.02
N ARG A 189 -20.37 9.87 1.07
CA ARG A 189 -19.15 9.98 0.23
C ARG A 189 -18.87 8.78 -0.69
N GLY A 190 -19.82 7.85 -0.84
CA GLY A 190 -19.67 6.75 -1.80
C GLY A 190 -19.89 7.24 -3.22
N ALA A 191 -18.88 7.07 -4.09
CA ALA A 191 -18.88 7.64 -5.44
C ALA A 191 -19.82 6.92 -6.42
N ASN A 192 -20.33 5.75 -6.08
CA ASN A 192 -21.39 5.07 -6.83
C ASN A 192 -22.35 4.34 -5.89
N TYR A 193 -23.31 3.60 -6.46
CA TYR A 193 -24.28 2.84 -5.69
C TYR A 193 -23.61 1.83 -4.73
N PHE A 194 -22.67 1.02 -5.20
CA PHE A 194 -22.07 -0.07 -4.41
C PHE A 194 -21.18 0.46 -3.29
N GLY A 195 -20.31 1.43 -3.58
CA GLY A 195 -19.52 2.11 -2.55
C GLY A 195 -20.41 2.89 -1.58
N GLY A 196 -21.52 3.47 -2.06
CA GLY A 196 -22.49 4.17 -1.23
C GLY A 196 -23.24 3.25 -0.25
N VAL A 197 -23.72 2.09 -0.70
CA VAL A 197 -24.35 1.09 0.17
C VAL A 197 -23.38 0.62 1.25
N ARG A 198 -22.13 0.32 0.88
CA ARG A 198 -21.12 -0.10 1.85
C ARG A 198 -20.79 0.99 2.85
N SER A 199 -20.62 2.23 2.40
CA SER A 199 -20.38 3.38 3.29
C SER A 199 -21.57 3.67 4.22
N ILE A 200 -22.80 3.34 3.81
CA ILE A 200 -23.96 3.40 4.71
C ILE A 200 -23.85 2.36 5.81
N LEU A 201 -23.54 1.10 5.46
CA LEU A 201 -23.46 0.00 6.42
C LEU A 201 -22.24 0.14 7.36
N SER A 202 -21.06 0.49 6.84
CA SER A 202 -19.83 0.60 7.65
C SER A 202 -19.59 1.98 8.25
N GLY A 203 -20.10 3.05 7.63
CA GLY A 203 -19.93 4.42 8.09
C GLY A 203 -21.16 4.95 8.82
N THR A 204 -22.29 5.08 8.12
CA THR A 204 -23.50 5.71 8.70
C THR A 204 -24.11 4.90 9.84
N PHE A 205 -24.13 3.58 9.69
CA PHE A 205 -24.62 2.60 10.68
C PHE A 205 -23.53 1.61 11.12
N GLY A 206 -22.27 2.05 11.07
CA GLY A 206 -21.11 1.34 11.62
C GLY A 206 -20.32 2.29 12.51
N ILE A 207 -19.32 2.98 11.96
CA ILE A 207 -18.59 4.02 12.68
C ILE A 207 -18.61 5.35 11.92
N ARG A 208 -19.16 6.38 12.58
CA ARG A 208 -19.27 7.73 12.07
C ARG A 208 -18.43 8.71 12.90
N GLY A 209 -17.24 9.02 12.41
CA GLY A 209 -16.28 9.88 13.09
C GLY A 209 -16.54 11.37 12.92
N GLY A 210 -16.48 12.12 14.03
CA GLY A 210 -16.63 13.58 14.08
C GLY A 210 -15.64 14.32 13.20
N ARG A 211 -14.48 13.70 12.91
CA ARG A 211 -13.46 14.29 12.04
C ARG A 211 -13.96 14.61 10.62
N LEU A 212 -14.86 13.81 10.07
CA LEU A 212 -15.33 13.96 8.67
C LEU A 212 -16.86 14.12 8.58
N TYR A 213 -17.58 13.90 9.68
CA TYR A 213 -19.03 13.92 9.71
C TYR A 213 -19.55 14.71 10.91
N PRO A 214 -20.60 15.52 10.74
CA PRO A 214 -21.34 16.07 11.87
C PRO A 214 -21.95 14.93 12.71
N VAL A 215 -21.50 14.78 13.96
CA VAL A 215 -22.01 13.77 14.89
C VAL A 215 -23.01 14.29 15.92
N GLN A 216 -23.27 15.60 15.97
CA GLN A 216 -24.27 16.16 16.89
C GLN A 216 -25.68 15.72 16.52
N PHE A 217 -26.51 15.37 17.51
CA PHE A 217 -27.93 15.13 17.29
C PHE A 217 -28.65 16.42 16.88
N SER A 218 -29.57 16.34 15.92
CA SER A 218 -30.66 17.33 15.85
C SER A 218 -31.56 17.17 17.08
N ASP A 219 -32.32 18.20 17.46
CA ASP A 219 -33.14 18.13 18.68
C ASP A 219 -34.25 17.07 18.61
N ASN A 220 -34.60 16.63 17.39
CA ASN A 220 -35.57 15.58 17.11
C ASN A 220 -34.93 14.25 16.65
N GLU A 221 -33.60 14.15 16.64
CA GLU A 221 -32.92 12.92 16.21
C GLU A 221 -32.97 11.87 17.33
N ARG A 222 -33.35 10.64 16.98
CA ARG A 222 -33.34 9.52 17.94
C ARG A 222 -31.91 9.28 18.41
N THR A 223 -31.75 9.07 19.72
CA THR A 223 -30.48 8.63 20.30
C THR A 223 -30.24 7.13 20.11
N ASP A 224 -31.33 6.39 19.86
CA ASP A 224 -31.33 4.94 19.76
C ASP A 224 -31.60 4.50 18.32
N VAL A 225 -31.18 3.27 18.04
CA VAL A 225 -31.24 2.65 16.71
C VAL A 225 -32.01 1.37 16.83
N THR A 226 -33.03 1.24 15.99
CA THR A 226 -33.90 0.08 15.93
C THR A 226 -33.48 -0.79 14.75
N TYR A 227 -33.15 -2.06 15.00
CA TYR A 227 -32.92 -3.06 13.96
C TYR A 227 -34.08 -4.04 13.93
N VAL A 228 -34.61 -4.29 12.73
CA VAL A 228 -35.50 -5.42 12.48
C VAL A 228 -34.68 -6.51 11.80
N LEU A 229 -34.64 -7.68 12.43
CA LEU A 229 -33.82 -8.81 12.03
C LEU A 229 -34.67 -10.07 11.85
N LYS A 230 -34.16 -11.03 11.09
CA LYS A 230 -34.68 -12.41 11.03
C LYS A 230 -33.54 -13.41 11.14
N GLU A 231 -33.81 -14.58 11.71
CA GLU A 231 -32.75 -15.57 12.00
C GLU A 231 -32.12 -16.15 10.73
N ARG A 232 -32.89 -16.26 9.64
CA ARG A 232 -32.47 -16.83 8.35
C ARG A 232 -33.18 -16.14 7.18
N PRO A 233 -32.64 -16.17 5.95
CA PRO A 233 -33.25 -15.54 4.78
C PRO A 233 -34.70 -15.97 4.50
N ASP A 234 -35.03 -17.23 4.75
CA ASP A 234 -36.35 -17.84 4.52
C ASP A 234 -37.33 -17.70 5.71
N SER A 235 -36.85 -17.23 6.86
CA SER A 235 -37.71 -17.04 8.04
C SER A 235 -38.79 -16.00 7.79
N LYS A 236 -40.04 -16.35 8.08
CA LYS A 236 -41.20 -15.44 8.07
C LYS A 236 -41.29 -14.58 9.33
N ASN A 237 -40.64 -15.00 10.40
CA ASN A 237 -40.66 -14.29 11.68
C ASN A 237 -39.50 -13.30 11.75
N THR A 238 -39.83 -12.04 11.99
CA THR A 238 -38.88 -10.99 12.33
C THR A 238 -38.91 -10.71 13.82
N TYR A 239 -37.81 -10.20 14.36
CA TYR A 239 -37.78 -9.63 15.68
C TYR A 239 -37.09 -8.27 15.65
N GLU A 240 -37.46 -7.43 16.60
CA GLU A 240 -36.90 -6.09 16.75
C GLU A 240 -35.96 -6.04 17.95
N ILE A 241 -34.86 -5.30 17.81
CA ILE A 241 -34.04 -4.82 18.91
C ILE A 241 -33.85 -3.32 18.78
N THR A 242 -33.81 -2.62 19.91
CA THR A 242 -33.43 -1.21 19.97
C THR A 242 -32.23 -1.08 20.90
N VAL A 243 -31.18 -0.40 20.42
CA VAL A 243 -29.93 -0.19 21.15
C VAL A 243 -29.55 1.28 21.12
N PRO A 244 -28.92 1.81 22.18
CA PRO A 244 -28.43 3.19 22.15
C PRO A 244 -27.30 3.33 21.12
N THR A 245 -27.23 4.49 20.47
CA THR A 245 -26.03 4.86 19.72
C THR A 245 -24.87 5.03 20.69
N VAL A 246 -23.79 4.27 20.51
CA VAL A 246 -22.61 4.36 21.38
C VAL A 246 -21.76 5.53 20.93
N GLY A 247 -21.35 6.37 21.88
CA GLY A 247 -20.37 7.41 21.65
C GLY A 247 -18.98 6.98 22.03
N ARG A 248 -18.01 7.40 21.22
CA ARG A 248 -16.59 7.34 21.52
C ARG A 248 -16.10 8.76 21.82
N LYS A 249 -15.39 8.95 22.93
CA LYS A 249 -14.68 10.19 23.27
C LYS A 249 -13.19 9.91 23.35
N ASN A 250 -12.38 10.63 22.57
CA ASN A 250 -10.92 10.53 22.61
C ASN A 250 -10.34 11.64 23.51
N ASN A 251 -9.93 11.28 24.72
CA ASN A 251 -9.37 12.20 25.71
C ASN A 251 -8.00 12.76 25.30
N ALA A 252 -7.18 11.98 24.59
CA ALA A 252 -5.89 12.45 24.08
C ALA A 252 -6.06 13.52 23.00
N CYS A 253 -7.05 13.33 22.12
CA CYS A 253 -7.46 14.35 21.13
C CYS A 253 -7.96 15.62 21.83
N LEU A 254 -8.80 15.50 22.86
CA LEU A 254 -9.30 16.66 23.61
C LEU A 254 -8.18 17.41 24.35
N ALA A 255 -7.17 16.70 24.86
CA ALA A 255 -6.03 17.30 25.57
C ALA A 255 -5.07 18.05 24.64
N THR A 256 -4.96 17.62 23.37
CA THR A 256 -4.07 18.20 22.35
C THR A 256 -4.80 19.09 21.35
N ALA A 257 -6.13 19.21 21.48
CA ALA A 257 -6.96 20.04 20.64
C ALA A 257 -6.41 21.47 20.63
N PRO A 258 -6.09 22.05 19.46
CA PRO A 258 -5.49 23.38 19.39
C PRO A 258 -6.48 24.42 19.93
N VAL A 259 -6.28 24.86 21.17
CA VAL A 259 -7.00 25.98 21.79
C VAL A 259 -6.55 27.31 21.14
N SER A 260 -5.42 27.31 20.43
CA SER A 260 -4.84 28.46 19.74
C SER A 260 -4.21 28.06 18.39
N ASN A 261 -4.10 29.04 17.48
CA ASN A 261 -3.51 28.90 16.16
C ASN A 261 -2.02 28.53 16.27
N ILE A 262 -1.69 27.24 16.35
CA ILE A 262 -0.30 26.80 16.29
C ILE A 262 0.08 26.66 14.82
N ALA A 263 0.90 27.61 14.36
CA ALA A 263 1.66 27.47 13.14
C ALA A 263 2.70 26.36 13.34
N ASN A 264 2.39 25.14 12.88
CA ASN A 264 3.43 24.13 12.72
C ASN A 264 4.36 24.62 11.61
N ASN A 265 5.53 25.12 12.03
CA ASN A 265 6.66 25.56 11.21
C ASN A 265 7.61 24.39 10.84
N GLU A 266 7.17 23.15 10.97
CA GLU A 266 7.92 22.04 10.41
C GLU A 266 7.90 22.19 8.88
N LYS A 267 9.09 22.36 8.29
CA LYS A 267 9.28 22.14 6.85
C LYS A 267 8.78 20.73 6.56
N PRO A 268 7.73 20.56 5.74
CA PRO A 268 7.27 19.24 5.40
C PRO A 268 8.37 18.60 4.56
N THR A 269 9.04 17.59 5.11
CA THR A 269 9.76 16.63 4.27
C THR A 269 8.67 15.86 3.54
N PHE A 270 8.50 16.18 2.27
CA PHE A 270 7.69 15.36 1.40
C PHE A 270 8.38 14.00 1.27
N PRO A 271 7.72 12.89 1.59
CA PRO A 271 8.03 11.68 0.87
C PRO A 271 7.84 11.99 -0.63
N LYS A 272 8.71 11.47 -1.51
CA LYS A 272 8.55 11.53 -2.98
C LYS A 272 7.17 11.06 -3.48
N TYR A 273 6.37 10.52 -2.57
CA TYR A 273 5.04 10.01 -2.76
C TYR A 273 4.09 10.74 -1.75
N PRO A 274 2.90 11.22 -2.17
CA PRO A 274 1.93 11.85 -1.26
C PRO A 274 1.25 10.86 -0.27
N ILE A 275 1.63 10.88 1.01
CA ILE A 275 1.00 10.09 2.09
C ILE A 275 -0.28 10.78 2.58
N MET A 276 -1.40 10.06 2.65
CA MET A 276 -2.40 10.35 3.67
C MET A 276 -1.95 9.68 4.97
N LYS A 277 -1.56 10.47 6.00
CA LYS A 277 -1.41 9.92 7.35
C LYS A 277 -2.80 9.39 7.71
N ALA A 278 -2.90 8.07 7.88
CA ALA A 278 -4.16 7.43 8.21
C ALA A 278 -4.82 8.18 9.37
N ALA A 279 -6.12 8.42 9.26
CA ALA A 279 -6.91 8.60 10.47
C ALA A 279 -6.57 7.44 11.41
N ASP A 280 -6.51 7.72 12.71
CA ASP A 280 -6.42 6.76 13.81
C ASP A 280 -6.47 5.29 13.33
N PRO A 281 -5.33 4.58 13.25
CA PRO A 281 -5.22 3.28 12.57
C PRO A 281 -6.30 2.27 13.00
N GLU A 282 -6.74 2.32 14.26
CA GLU A 282 -7.84 1.49 14.78
C GLU A 282 -9.20 1.83 14.13
N PHE A 283 -9.47 3.13 13.92
CA PHE A 283 -10.68 3.62 13.25
C PHE A 283 -10.70 3.26 11.76
N TYR A 284 -9.52 3.28 11.11
CA TYR A 284 -9.37 2.93 9.70
C TYR A 284 -9.56 1.42 9.47
N LEU A 285 -9.04 0.58 10.37
CA LEU A 285 -9.21 -0.87 10.36
C LEU A 285 -10.65 -1.31 10.64
N ASP A 286 -11.42 -0.64 11.51
CA ASP A 286 -12.81 -1.04 11.76
C ASP A 286 -13.78 -0.53 10.66
N THR A 287 -13.41 0.54 9.93
CA THR A 287 -14.20 1.09 8.81
C THR A 287 -13.95 0.36 7.48
N TYR A 288 -12.70 -0.06 7.21
CA TYR A 288 -12.29 -0.67 5.94
C TYR A 288 -11.60 -2.03 6.09
N GLY A 289 -11.31 -2.53 7.29
CA GLY A 289 -10.61 -3.79 7.50
C GLY A 289 -11.50 -5.01 7.24
N GLY A 290 -11.59 -5.41 5.97
CA GLY A 290 -12.12 -6.72 5.61
C GLY A 290 -11.17 -7.82 6.06
N THR A 291 -11.62 -8.71 6.94
CA THR A 291 -10.96 -9.99 7.21
C THR A 291 -11.22 -10.96 6.06
N SER A 292 -10.18 -11.71 5.66
CA SER A 292 -10.34 -12.85 4.75
C SER A 292 -11.03 -14.00 5.50
N GLU A 293 -11.93 -14.72 4.82
CA GLU A 293 -12.46 -15.98 5.34
C GLU A 293 -11.44 -17.13 5.33
N LEU A 294 -10.32 -16.95 4.63
CA LEU A 294 -9.20 -17.90 4.62
C LEU A 294 -8.12 -17.52 5.64
N PRO A 295 -7.46 -18.51 6.28
CA PRO A 295 -6.27 -18.26 7.09
C PRO A 295 -5.10 -17.86 6.18
N LEU A 296 -4.79 -16.57 6.13
CA LEU A 296 -3.68 -16.03 5.35
C LEU A 296 -2.50 -15.67 6.26
N THR A 297 -1.29 -15.82 5.74
CA THR A 297 -0.03 -15.46 6.38
C THR A 297 0.38 -14.05 5.99
N SER A 298 0.69 -13.21 6.97
CA SER A 298 1.26 -11.88 6.72
C SER A 298 2.71 -11.96 6.29
N VAL A 299 3.10 -11.16 5.30
CA VAL A 299 4.49 -11.05 4.85
C VAL A 299 5.21 -10.05 5.75
N GLU A 300 6.29 -10.52 6.38
CA GLU A 300 7.14 -9.68 7.24
C GLU A 300 7.70 -8.48 6.45
N GLY A 301 7.89 -7.34 7.13
CA GLY A 301 8.44 -6.12 6.52
C GLY A 301 7.47 -5.35 5.60
N THR A 302 6.21 -5.79 5.48
CA THR A 302 5.19 -5.09 4.65
C THR A 302 4.19 -4.27 5.45
N GLY A 303 4.37 -4.12 6.78
CA GLY A 303 3.42 -3.40 7.63
C GLY A 303 2.06 -4.09 7.75
N GLY A 304 2.00 -5.40 7.47
CA GLY A 304 0.78 -6.20 7.56
C GLY A 304 -0.19 -6.03 6.38
N ILE A 305 0.19 -5.31 5.33
CA ILE A 305 -0.72 -5.03 4.21
C ILE A 305 -0.78 -6.16 3.18
N LEU A 306 0.27 -6.98 3.12
CA LEU A 306 0.41 -8.09 2.19
C LEU A 306 0.21 -9.42 2.93
N LEU A 307 -0.82 -10.16 2.53
CA LEU A 307 -1.14 -11.47 3.06
C LEU A 307 -1.13 -12.50 1.92
N TYR A 308 -0.73 -13.74 2.20
CA TYR A 308 -0.74 -14.81 1.21
C TYR A 308 -1.18 -16.14 1.80
N GLY A 309 -1.70 -17.03 0.95
CA GLY A 309 -2.08 -18.39 1.33
C GLY A 309 -2.30 -19.27 0.10
N LYS A 310 -2.46 -20.57 0.34
CA LYS A 310 -2.80 -21.55 -0.71
C LYS A 310 -4.14 -22.19 -0.37
N TYR A 311 -4.99 -22.35 -1.38
CA TYR A 311 -6.31 -22.93 -1.27
C TYR A 311 -6.45 -24.13 -2.21
N LYS A 312 -6.69 -25.31 -1.65
CA LYS A 312 -6.84 -26.55 -2.43
C LYS A 312 -8.32 -26.87 -2.64
N TYR A 313 -8.73 -26.99 -3.90
CA TYR A 313 -10.09 -27.40 -4.25
C TYR A 313 -10.14 -28.27 -5.50
N LEU A 314 -10.77 -29.44 -5.38
CA LEU A 314 -10.92 -30.44 -6.45
C LEU A 314 -9.61 -30.81 -7.18
N GLY A 315 -8.44 -30.61 -6.56
CA GLY A 315 -7.12 -30.83 -7.16
C GLY A 315 -6.46 -29.58 -7.76
N THR A 316 -7.13 -28.43 -7.77
CA THR A 316 -6.51 -27.11 -8.03
C THR A 316 -5.79 -26.64 -6.76
N ASN A 317 -4.56 -26.17 -6.90
CA ASN A 317 -3.81 -25.43 -5.88
C ASN A 317 -3.84 -23.93 -6.21
N LEU A 318 -4.82 -23.20 -5.67
CA LEU A 318 -4.99 -21.77 -5.91
C LEU A 318 -4.11 -20.96 -4.96
N GLY A 319 -3.26 -20.08 -5.49
CA GLY A 319 -2.61 -19.04 -4.70
C GLY A 319 -3.61 -17.92 -4.40
N VAL A 320 -3.64 -17.44 -3.16
CA VAL A 320 -4.46 -16.30 -2.73
C VAL A 320 -3.51 -15.22 -2.23
N LEU A 321 -3.44 -14.09 -2.93
CA LEU A 321 -2.68 -12.93 -2.51
C LEU A 321 -3.65 -11.81 -2.16
N ARG A 322 -3.63 -11.34 -0.91
CA ARG A 322 -4.52 -10.26 -0.44
C ARG A 322 -3.71 -9.01 -0.13
N LEU A 323 -4.14 -7.90 -0.71
CA LEU A 323 -3.68 -6.56 -0.37
C LEU A 323 -4.79 -5.87 0.42
N THR A 324 -4.56 -5.55 1.68
CA THR A 324 -5.57 -4.91 2.53
C THR A 324 -5.64 -3.40 2.33
N GLN A 325 -4.53 -2.79 1.91
CA GLN A 325 -4.42 -1.36 1.57
C GLN A 325 -3.18 -1.13 0.72
N PHE A 326 -3.00 0.09 0.20
CA PHE A 326 -1.81 0.49 -0.56
C PHE A 326 -0.97 1.51 0.22
N SER A 327 -1.16 1.63 1.54
CA SER A 327 -0.41 2.53 2.42
C SER A 327 0.30 1.71 3.51
N PRO A 328 1.49 1.15 3.24
CA PRO A 328 2.24 0.39 4.23
C PRO A 328 2.81 1.34 5.29
N VAL A 329 2.51 1.06 6.56
CA VAL A 329 2.98 1.85 7.70
C VAL A 329 3.65 0.89 8.69
N THR A 330 4.81 1.26 9.21
CA THR A 330 5.43 0.63 10.38
C THR A 330 5.38 1.59 11.56
N THR A 331 5.46 1.07 12.79
CA THR A 331 5.57 1.91 13.99
C THR A 331 6.74 2.89 13.85
N GLY A 332 6.43 4.17 13.68
CA GLY A 332 7.41 5.26 13.63
C GLY A 332 7.91 5.66 12.23
N SER A 333 7.60 4.93 11.15
CA SER A 333 8.10 5.25 9.80
C SER A 333 7.19 4.74 8.68
N THR A 334 7.27 5.39 7.51
CA THR A 334 6.53 4.97 6.31
C THR A 334 7.36 3.94 5.57
N LEU A 335 6.78 2.78 5.29
CA LEU A 335 7.42 1.78 4.43
C LEU A 335 7.36 2.23 2.98
N ARG A 336 8.45 1.96 2.25
CA ARG A 336 8.55 2.27 0.83
C ARG A 336 7.67 1.33 0.01
N PRO A 337 6.92 1.84 -0.98
CA PRO A 337 6.05 0.99 -1.77
C PRO A 337 6.86 -0.05 -2.60
N GLU A 338 8.09 0.27 -3.02
CA GLU A 338 9.01 -0.66 -3.69
C GLU A 338 9.28 -1.92 -2.87
N THR A 339 9.40 -1.79 -1.53
CA THR A 339 9.59 -2.92 -0.63
C THR A 339 8.42 -3.90 -0.74
N VAL A 340 7.20 -3.39 -0.85
CA VAL A 340 5.99 -4.22 -0.99
C VAL A 340 5.93 -4.84 -2.39
N VAL A 341 6.29 -4.10 -3.45
CA VAL A 341 6.37 -4.66 -4.83
C VAL A 341 7.36 -5.83 -4.87
N LYS A 342 8.54 -5.67 -4.26
CA LYS A 342 9.52 -6.75 -4.14
C LYS A 342 8.97 -7.93 -3.34
N ALA A 343 8.31 -7.68 -2.21
CA ALA A 343 7.72 -8.73 -1.38
C ALA A 343 6.64 -9.53 -2.14
N ILE A 344 5.79 -8.86 -2.94
CA ILE A 344 4.83 -9.53 -3.84
C ILE A 344 5.57 -10.45 -4.79
N ARG A 345 6.62 -9.95 -5.45
CA ARG A 345 7.44 -10.76 -6.35
C ARG A 345 8.01 -12.00 -5.66
N ASP A 346 8.54 -11.84 -4.45
CA ASP A 346 9.14 -12.93 -3.68
C ASP A 346 8.09 -13.99 -3.30
N VAL A 347 6.85 -13.57 -2.97
CA VAL A 347 5.73 -14.50 -2.74
C VAL A 347 5.38 -15.26 -4.02
N LEU A 348 5.22 -14.56 -5.14
CA LEU A 348 4.88 -15.16 -6.44
C LEU A 348 5.91 -16.24 -6.84
N VAL A 349 7.20 -15.92 -6.74
CA VAL A 349 8.28 -16.82 -7.19
C VAL A 349 8.55 -17.95 -6.21
N ASN A 350 8.51 -17.70 -4.90
CA ASN A 350 8.94 -18.70 -3.92
C ASN A 350 7.79 -19.48 -3.32
N GLN A 351 6.71 -18.79 -2.95
CA GLN A 351 5.57 -19.40 -2.26
C GLN A 351 4.58 -19.99 -3.25
N PHE A 352 4.39 -19.39 -4.43
CA PHE A 352 3.40 -19.82 -5.42
C PHE A 352 3.96 -20.58 -6.63
N LYS A 353 5.22 -21.04 -6.57
CA LYS A 353 5.84 -21.85 -7.63
C LYS A 353 5.03 -23.09 -8.04
N ASP A 354 4.33 -23.70 -7.09
CA ASP A 354 3.53 -24.92 -7.21
C ASP A 354 2.02 -24.68 -7.29
N THR A 355 1.55 -23.44 -7.38
CA THR A 355 0.12 -23.14 -7.59
C THR A 355 -0.25 -23.29 -9.05
N ASP A 356 -1.51 -23.62 -9.33
CA ASP A 356 -2.04 -23.76 -10.70
C ASP A 356 -2.62 -22.44 -11.22
N ALA A 357 -3.03 -21.57 -10.30
CA ALA A 357 -3.63 -20.27 -10.58
C ALA A 357 -3.45 -19.33 -9.39
N LEU A 358 -3.74 -18.05 -9.60
CA LEU A 358 -3.67 -17.00 -8.58
C LEU A 358 -4.96 -16.18 -8.55
N VAL A 359 -5.41 -15.80 -7.36
CA VAL A 359 -6.38 -14.71 -7.17
C VAL A 359 -5.76 -13.59 -6.34
N LEU A 360 -5.90 -12.36 -6.85
CA LEU A 360 -5.62 -11.13 -6.12
C LEU A 360 -6.90 -10.68 -5.41
N ASP A 361 -6.98 -10.87 -4.09
CA ASP A 361 -8.11 -10.39 -3.29
C ASP A 361 -7.87 -8.94 -2.86
N LEU A 362 -8.66 -8.03 -3.42
CA LEU A 362 -8.61 -6.59 -3.24
C LEU A 362 -9.86 -6.05 -2.54
N ARG A 363 -10.73 -6.92 -2.02
CA ARG A 363 -11.95 -6.51 -1.29
C ARG A 363 -11.59 -5.69 -0.06
N SER A 364 -12.39 -4.66 0.21
CA SER A 364 -12.20 -3.76 1.36
C SER A 364 -10.83 -3.07 1.36
N ASN A 365 -10.32 -2.71 0.18
CA ASN A 365 -9.04 -2.01 0.06
C ASN A 365 -9.27 -0.52 -0.29
N PRO A 366 -9.00 0.41 0.64
CA PRO A 366 -9.28 1.83 0.45
C PRO A 366 -8.27 2.55 -0.46
N GLY A 367 -7.27 1.83 -0.99
CA GLY A 367 -6.20 2.37 -1.81
C GLY A 367 -5.04 2.92 -0.98
N GLY A 368 -4.35 3.92 -1.53
CA GLY A 368 -3.06 4.40 -1.03
C GLY A 368 -2.12 4.77 -2.18
N TRP A 369 -0.90 4.23 -2.19
CA TRP A 369 0.13 4.54 -3.17
C TRP A 369 -0.21 4.17 -4.61
N VAL A 370 -0.20 5.18 -5.48
CA VAL A 370 -0.34 5.00 -6.94
C VAL A 370 0.75 4.09 -7.52
N TYR A 371 2.00 4.23 -7.06
CA TYR A 371 3.10 3.40 -7.55
C TYR A 371 2.86 1.90 -7.35
N LEU A 372 2.27 1.48 -6.22
CA LEU A 372 1.92 0.08 -6.00
C LEU A 372 0.92 -0.41 -7.06
N ALA A 373 -0.11 0.39 -7.35
CA ALA A 373 -1.12 0.05 -8.36
C ALA A 373 -0.53 -0.04 -9.77
N ASP A 374 0.42 0.83 -10.10
CA ASP A 374 1.08 0.83 -11.41
C ASP A 374 2.18 -0.23 -11.56
N ALA A 375 2.83 -0.63 -10.46
CA ALA A 375 3.91 -1.60 -10.50
C ALA A 375 3.41 -3.05 -10.48
N ILE A 376 2.33 -3.39 -9.78
CA ILE A 376 1.85 -4.79 -9.67
C ILE A 376 1.51 -5.45 -11.02
N PRO A 377 0.85 -4.78 -12.00
CA PRO A 377 0.49 -5.40 -13.27
C PRO A 377 1.65 -6.02 -14.05
N GLN A 378 2.87 -5.50 -13.86
CA GLN A 378 4.08 -6.03 -14.50
C GLN A 378 4.28 -7.52 -14.24
N PHE A 379 3.81 -8.03 -13.09
CA PHE A 379 4.00 -9.42 -12.71
C PHE A 379 3.22 -10.39 -13.56
N PHE A 380 2.18 -9.91 -14.24
CA PHE A 380 1.23 -10.73 -15.01
C PHE A 380 1.25 -10.38 -16.50
N LYS A 381 1.70 -9.18 -16.87
CA LYS A 381 1.74 -8.70 -18.25
C LYS A 381 3.10 -8.07 -18.59
N PRO A 382 3.73 -8.39 -19.73
CA PRO A 382 4.93 -7.71 -20.15
C PRO A 382 4.59 -6.29 -20.68
N ASP A 383 5.46 -5.33 -20.37
CA ASP A 383 5.42 -3.94 -20.85
C ASP A 383 4.08 -3.24 -20.61
N TYR A 384 3.62 -3.37 -19.37
CA TYR A 384 2.47 -2.65 -18.88
C TYR A 384 2.65 -1.14 -19.07
N THR A 385 1.59 -0.45 -19.51
CA THR A 385 1.60 1.02 -19.55
C THR A 385 0.67 1.57 -18.47
N PRO A 386 1.18 2.30 -17.47
CA PRO A 386 0.34 2.93 -16.46
C PRO A 386 -0.74 3.82 -17.04
N ALA A 387 -1.88 3.88 -16.35
CA ALA A 387 -2.94 4.82 -16.66
C ALA A 387 -2.44 6.26 -16.58
N THR A 388 -3.23 7.18 -17.14
CA THR A 388 -2.85 8.59 -17.20
C THR A 388 -3.63 9.44 -16.23
N ALA A 389 -3.13 10.63 -15.96
CA ALA A 389 -3.81 11.65 -15.19
C ALA A 389 -3.86 12.97 -15.98
N ARG A 390 -4.82 13.83 -15.62
CA ARG A 390 -4.96 15.19 -16.15
C ARG A 390 -5.45 16.16 -15.09
N PHE A 391 -5.15 17.44 -15.29
CA PHE A 391 -5.58 18.54 -14.44
C PHE A 391 -6.75 19.29 -15.09
N LEU A 392 -7.56 19.97 -14.29
CA LEU A 392 -8.44 21.01 -14.79
C LEU A 392 -7.59 22.25 -15.17
N MET A 393 -7.84 22.84 -16.34
CA MET A 393 -7.23 24.11 -16.74
C MET A 393 -7.96 25.25 -16.03
N ALA A 394 -7.30 25.88 -15.07
CA ALA A 394 -7.91 26.90 -14.21
C ALA A 394 -6.85 27.86 -13.66
N PRO A 395 -7.19 29.11 -13.34
CA PRO A 395 -6.22 30.12 -12.87
C PRO A 395 -5.39 29.72 -11.65
N LEU A 396 -5.96 28.91 -10.75
CA LEU A 396 -5.20 28.39 -9.61
C LEU A 396 -4.14 27.38 -10.05
N ASN A 397 -4.46 26.54 -11.04
CA ASN A 397 -3.53 25.56 -11.60
C ASN A 397 -2.48 26.18 -12.53
N ASP A 398 -2.58 27.46 -12.92
CA ASP A 398 -1.48 28.12 -13.64
C ASP A 398 -0.24 28.34 -12.76
N LYS A 399 -0.43 28.36 -11.44
CA LYS A 399 0.63 28.59 -10.45
C LYS A 399 1.28 27.30 -9.94
N ILE A 400 0.56 26.18 -9.98
CA ILE A 400 0.88 25.00 -9.15
C ILE A 400 1.82 24.00 -9.83
N PRO A 401 1.56 23.50 -11.05
CA PRO A 401 2.49 22.60 -11.75
C PRO A 401 3.86 23.24 -11.96
N GLY A 402 3.92 24.56 -12.14
CA GLY A 402 5.16 25.34 -12.26
C GLY A 402 5.97 25.48 -10.96
N ALA A 403 5.40 25.12 -9.80
CA ALA A 403 6.12 25.14 -8.52
C ALA A 403 7.12 23.99 -8.37
N GLY A 404 7.23 23.09 -9.36
CA GLY A 404 8.17 21.96 -9.36
C GLY A 404 7.78 20.79 -8.44
N ILE A 405 6.67 20.91 -7.72
CA ILE A 405 6.20 19.90 -6.74
C ILE A 405 5.65 18.64 -7.44
N GLU A 406 5.14 18.78 -8.66
CA GLU A 406 4.49 17.70 -9.44
C GLU A 406 5.45 16.92 -10.34
N GLY A 407 6.71 17.36 -10.47
CA GLY A 407 7.67 16.80 -11.42
C GLY A 407 7.51 17.33 -12.85
N ALA A 408 8.51 17.02 -13.68
CA ALA A 408 8.65 17.58 -15.03
C ALA A 408 7.54 17.12 -15.99
N ASP A 409 7.11 15.85 -15.92
CA ASP A 409 6.09 15.31 -16.83
C ASP A 409 4.74 16.00 -16.67
N ALA A 410 4.32 16.21 -15.41
CA ALA A 410 3.09 16.93 -15.09
C ALA A 410 3.15 18.39 -15.56
N PHE A 411 4.28 19.07 -15.29
CA PHE A 411 4.51 20.44 -15.75
C PHE A 411 4.47 20.55 -17.27
N ASN A 412 5.16 19.65 -17.98
CA ASN A 412 5.19 19.62 -19.45
C ASN A 412 3.80 19.37 -20.02
N ALA A 413 3.04 18.43 -19.45
CA ALA A 413 1.68 18.17 -19.88
C ALA A 413 0.77 19.39 -19.69
N TYR A 414 0.84 20.08 -18.55
CA TYR A 414 0.07 21.29 -18.30
C TYR A 414 0.47 22.44 -19.24
N SER A 415 1.76 22.78 -19.29
CA SER A 415 2.28 23.94 -20.04
C SER A 415 2.18 23.79 -21.57
N SER A 416 2.22 22.56 -22.09
CA SER A 416 2.03 22.27 -23.52
C SER A 416 0.56 22.16 -23.94
N THR A 417 -0.39 22.31 -23.01
CA THR A 417 -1.81 22.22 -23.31
C THR A 417 -2.26 23.45 -24.11
N PRO A 418 -2.92 23.27 -25.27
CA PRO A 418 -3.45 24.38 -26.05
C PRO A 418 -4.47 25.24 -25.26
N ALA A 419 -4.48 26.54 -25.52
CA ALA A 419 -5.46 27.45 -24.91
C ALA A 419 -6.91 27.04 -25.25
N GLY A 420 -7.82 27.23 -24.30
CA GLY A 420 -9.25 26.88 -24.44
C GLY A 420 -9.59 25.42 -24.14
N GLN A 421 -8.60 24.56 -23.88
CA GLN A 421 -8.87 23.21 -23.39
C GLN A 421 -9.37 23.24 -21.94
N LYS A 422 -10.31 22.35 -21.62
CA LYS A 422 -10.84 22.21 -20.27
C LYS A 422 -9.88 21.46 -19.34
N TYR A 423 -9.23 20.44 -19.87
CA TYR A 423 -8.27 19.61 -19.14
C TYR A 423 -6.90 19.70 -19.79
N SER A 424 -5.86 19.50 -18.99
CA SER A 424 -4.49 19.41 -19.50
C SER A 424 -4.31 18.21 -20.43
N ASN A 425 -3.22 18.19 -21.19
CA ASN A 425 -2.70 16.97 -21.80
C ASN A 425 -2.52 15.89 -20.72
N HIS A 426 -2.62 14.64 -21.15
CA HIS A 426 -2.45 13.49 -20.27
C HIS A 426 -0.97 13.29 -19.92
N TYR A 427 -0.70 12.86 -18.70
CA TYR A 427 0.63 12.43 -18.26
C TYR A 427 0.54 11.17 -17.41
N ARG A 428 1.68 10.53 -17.13
CA ARG A 428 1.74 9.34 -16.25
C ARG A 428 2.33 9.73 -14.91
N MET A 429 1.68 9.32 -13.83
CA MET A 429 2.21 9.51 -12.48
C MET A 429 3.37 8.56 -12.18
N THR A 430 3.34 7.36 -12.76
CA THR A 430 4.45 6.40 -12.75
C THR A 430 4.99 6.22 -14.15
N SER A 431 6.30 6.35 -14.34
CA SER A 431 6.91 6.13 -15.65
C SER A 431 6.81 4.65 -16.07
N PRO A 432 6.75 4.34 -17.37
CA PRO A 432 6.74 2.95 -17.83
C PRO A 432 7.96 2.14 -17.37
N SER A 433 9.13 2.76 -17.23
CA SER A 433 10.33 2.09 -16.72
C SER A 433 10.18 1.69 -15.25
N ALA A 434 9.68 2.59 -14.40
CA ALA A 434 9.43 2.31 -12.99
C ALA A 434 8.34 1.24 -12.80
N ALA A 435 7.25 1.34 -13.58
CA ALA A 435 6.15 0.39 -13.52
C ALA A 435 6.54 -1.04 -13.95
N ASN A 436 7.60 -1.21 -14.77
CA ASN A 436 8.04 -2.50 -15.31
C ASN A 436 9.42 -2.94 -14.82
N PHE A 437 9.90 -2.38 -13.71
CA PHE A 437 11.27 -2.60 -13.23
C PHE A 437 11.66 -4.09 -13.06
N TYR A 438 10.78 -4.91 -12.48
CA TYR A 438 10.98 -6.33 -12.23
C TYR A 438 10.50 -7.26 -13.37
N GLY A 439 9.58 -6.80 -14.21
CA GLY A 439 8.91 -7.62 -15.22
C GLY A 439 8.02 -8.73 -14.62
N GLN A 440 7.55 -9.63 -15.48
CA GLN A 440 6.63 -10.71 -15.12
C GLN A 440 7.22 -11.65 -14.07
N ALA A 441 6.37 -12.14 -13.17
CA ALA A 441 6.74 -13.07 -12.11
C ALA A 441 5.84 -14.31 -12.06
N TYR A 442 4.63 -14.21 -12.60
CA TYR A 442 3.64 -15.27 -12.55
C TYR A 442 2.91 -15.36 -13.90
N LEU A 443 2.99 -16.52 -14.56
CA LEU A 443 2.51 -16.69 -15.94
C LEU A 443 1.25 -17.56 -16.05
N LYS A 444 0.86 -18.23 -14.97
CA LYS A 444 -0.34 -19.07 -14.90
C LYS A 444 -1.60 -18.19 -14.76
N PRO A 445 -2.82 -18.73 -14.93
CA PRO A 445 -4.05 -17.94 -14.85
C PRO A 445 -4.18 -17.10 -13.58
N VAL A 446 -4.47 -15.81 -13.75
CA VAL A 446 -4.67 -14.85 -12.65
C VAL A 446 -6.09 -14.29 -12.72
N ALA A 447 -6.72 -14.17 -11.56
CA ALA A 447 -7.95 -13.40 -11.38
C ALA A 447 -7.76 -12.30 -10.34
N VAL A 448 -8.71 -11.36 -10.32
CA VAL A 448 -8.88 -10.39 -9.24
C VAL A 448 -10.24 -10.63 -8.60
N PHE A 449 -10.33 -10.40 -7.29
CA PHE A 449 -11.59 -10.34 -6.56
C PHE A 449 -11.70 -9.00 -5.83
N ASN A 450 -12.73 -8.22 -6.15
CA ASN A 450 -12.94 -6.88 -5.59
C ASN A 450 -14.33 -6.70 -4.97
N ASP A 451 -14.59 -5.53 -4.42
CA ASP A 451 -15.92 -5.10 -3.97
C ASP A 451 -16.06 -3.56 -4.03
N GLY A 452 -17.22 -3.03 -3.67
CA GLY A 452 -17.48 -1.59 -3.64
C GLY A 452 -16.64 -0.79 -2.64
N ASN A 453 -15.83 -1.44 -1.79
CA ASN A 453 -14.87 -0.77 -0.91
C ASN A 453 -13.46 -0.69 -1.52
N CYS A 454 -13.19 -1.38 -2.64
CA CYS A 454 -11.99 -1.17 -3.44
C CYS A 454 -12.02 0.26 -4.00
N TYR A 455 -11.20 1.16 -3.47
CA TYR A 455 -11.22 2.59 -3.77
C TYR A 455 -9.82 3.12 -4.14
N SER A 456 -9.72 4.20 -4.90
CA SER A 456 -8.47 4.92 -5.17
C SER A 456 -7.44 4.04 -5.90
N ALA A 457 -6.23 3.89 -5.38
CA ALA A 457 -5.20 3.00 -5.94
C ALA A 457 -5.68 1.55 -6.16
N CYS A 458 -6.68 1.09 -5.41
CA CYS A 458 -7.31 -0.22 -5.66
C CYS A 458 -8.11 -0.24 -6.98
N ASP A 459 -8.88 0.83 -7.27
CA ASP A 459 -9.54 1.00 -8.57
C ASP A 459 -8.50 1.04 -9.69
N LEU A 460 -7.40 1.79 -9.48
CA LEU A 460 -6.34 1.94 -10.46
C LEU A 460 -5.65 0.60 -10.79
N LEU A 461 -5.35 -0.24 -9.78
CA LEU A 461 -4.81 -1.57 -10.00
C LEU A 461 -5.81 -2.43 -10.79
N SER A 462 -7.07 -2.43 -10.37
CA SER A 462 -8.13 -3.20 -11.03
C SER A 462 -8.30 -2.77 -12.50
N ALA A 463 -8.25 -1.45 -12.76
CA ALA A 463 -8.26 -0.88 -14.10
C ALA A 463 -7.07 -1.35 -14.92
N GLY A 464 -5.84 -1.16 -14.41
CA GLY A 464 -4.61 -1.52 -15.11
C GLY A 464 -4.56 -2.99 -15.52
N LEU A 465 -5.01 -3.88 -14.63
CA LEU A 465 -5.10 -5.32 -14.91
C LEU A 465 -6.15 -5.67 -15.97
N GLN A 466 -7.33 -5.04 -15.92
CA GLN A 466 -8.40 -5.25 -16.90
C GLN A 466 -8.03 -4.65 -18.28
N ASP A 467 -7.51 -3.41 -18.28
CA ASP A 467 -7.22 -2.60 -19.46
C ASP A 467 -6.14 -3.19 -20.35
N HIS A 468 -5.21 -3.94 -19.76
CA HIS A 468 -4.12 -4.62 -20.47
C HIS A 468 -4.33 -6.12 -20.60
N GLN A 469 -5.52 -6.63 -20.22
CA GLN A 469 -5.84 -8.05 -20.24
C GLN A 469 -4.78 -8.89 -19.50
N ALA A 470 -4.30 -8.36 -18.37
CA ALA A 470 -3.27 -8.98 -17.53
C ALA A 470 -3.83 -10.13 -16.67
N ILE A 471 -5.15 -10.25 -16.62
CA ILE A 471 -5.89 -11.26 -15.88
C ILE A 471 -6.87 -11.99 -16.80
N LYS A 472 -7.32 -13.16 -16.38
CA LYS A 472 -8.30 -13.98 -17.10
C LYS A 472 -9.73 -13.67 -16.71
N LYS A 473 -9.96 -13.24 -15.47
CA LYS A 473 -11.29 -12.96 -14.97
C LYS A 473 -11.26 -11.98 -13.80
N MET A 474 -12.20 -11.05 -13.80
CA MET A 474 -12.50 -10.17 -12.69
C MET A 474 -13.77 -10.65 -11.97
N TYR A 475 -13.62 -11.04 -10.72
CA TYR A 475 -14.73 -11.34 -9.83
C TYR A 475 -15.02 -10.13 -8.94
N GLY A 476 -16.28 -9.96 -8.55
CA GLY A 476 -16.68 -8.90 -7.62
C GLY A 476 -17.76 -9.35 -6.66
N ALA A 477 -17.64 -8.96 -5.39
CA ALA A 477 -18.75 -9.00 -4.45
C ALA A 477 -19.76 -7.89 -4.69
N ASP A 478 -19.47 -7.00 -5.64
CA ASP A 478 -20.37 -6.00 -6.22
C ASP A 478 -20.09 -5.92 -7.72
N LEU A 479 -20.98 -5.28 -8.49
CA LEU A 479 -20.78 -5.17 -9.94
C LEU A 479 -19.64 -4.22 -10.31
N ASN A 480 -19.32 -3.27 -9.43
CA ASN A 480 -18.26 -2.30 -9.63
C ASN A 480 -17.51 -2.05 -8.31
N THR A 481 -16.25 -1.67 -8.45
CA THR A 481 -15.45 -1.10 -7.37
C THR A 481 -16.00 0.27 -6.91
N GLY A 482 -15.40 0.85 -5.87
CA GLY A 482 -15.87 2.06 -5.19
C GLY A 482 -15.70 3.38 -5.95
N ALA A 483 -14.93 3.40 -7.04
CA ALA A 483 -14.85 4.50 -8.00
C ALA A 483 -14.12 5.78 -7.51
N GLY A 484 -12.99 5.62 -6.81
CA GLY A 484 -12.10 6.73 -6.44
C GLY A 484 -11.14 7.10 -7.57
N GLY A 485 -11.61 7.86 -8.54
CA GLY A 485 -10.91 8.12 -9.80
C GLY A 485 -9.98 9.33 -9.80
N ALA A 486 -9.41 9.72 -8.66
CA ALA A 486 -8.50 10.85 -8.58
C ALA A 486 -7.33 10.63 -7.62
N SER A 487 -6.27 11.43 -7.79
CA SER A 487 -5.29 11.62 -6.73
C SER A 487 -5.79 12.67 -5.72
N VAL A 488 -5.46 12.49 -4.44
CA VAL A 488 -5.83 13.43 -3.38
C VAL A 488 -4.68 14.39 -3.06
N VAL A 489 -5.00 15.68 -2.95
CA VAL A 489 -4.11 16.65 -2.29
C VAL A 489 -4.93 17.60 -1.42
N GLY A 490 -4.32 18.20 -0.41
CA GLY A 490 -5.00 19.07 0.55
C GLY A 490 -4.22 20.34 0.88
N ILE A 491 -4.86 21.21 1.66
CA ILE A 491 -4.30 22.52 2.01
C ILE A 491 -2.99 22.35 2.77
N ASN A 492 -3.00 21.59 3.86
CA ASN A 492 -1.84 21.54 4.75
C ASN A 492 -0.64 20.78 4.16
N ASN A 493 -0.87 19.78 3.30
CA ASN A 493 0.19 18.94 2.76
C ASN A 493 0.68 19.37 1.37
N PHE A 494 -0.07 20.19 0.63
CA PHE A 494 0.27 20.51 -0.77
C PHE A 494 0.08 21.99 -1.10
N PHE A 495 -1.14 22.52 -0.97
CA PHE A 495 -1.43 23.87 -1.47
C PHE A 495 -0.79 24.99 -0.64
N LYS A 496 -0.56 24.77 0.66
CA LYS A 496 0.20 25.72 1.50
C LYS A 496 1.64 25.89 1.02
N LEU A 497 2.20 24.89 0.35
CA LEU A 497 3.57 24.94 -0.20
C LEU A 497 3.57 25.45 -1.64
N ALA A 498 2.62 24.98 -2.46
CA ALA A 498 2.49 25.41 -3.84
C ALA A 498 2.02 26.87 -4.00
N SER A 499 1.21 27.36 -3.05
CA SER A 499 0.66 28.71 -3.09
C SER A 499 0.37 29.25 -1.67
N PRO A 500 1.41 29.53 -0.87
CA PRO A 500 1.28 29.94 0.53
C PRO A 500 0.43 31.20 0.74
N SER A 501 0.45 32.14 -0.21
CA SER A 501 -0.35 33.37 -0.13
C SER A 501 -1.85 33.09 -0.31
N ASP A 502 -2.19 32.09 -1.13
CA ASP A 502 -3.57 31.71 -1.41
C ASP A 502 -4.12 30.75 -0.34
N PHE A 503 -3.23 30.00 0.33
CA PHE A 503 -3.56 28.99 1.33
C PHE A 503 -2.68 29.08 2.58
N PRO A 504 -2.92 30.06 3.47
CA PRO A 504 -2.15 30.19 4.72
C PRO A 504 -2.43 29.04 5.71
N GLY A 505 -3.44 28.21 5.45
CA GLY A 505 -3.92 27.16 6.34
C GLY A 505 -5.33 27.47 6.88
N LEU A 506 -6.07 26.42 7.23
CA LEU A 506 -7.40 26.56 7.83
C LEU A 506 -7.31 26.73 9.36
N PRO A 507 -8.24 27.48 9.97
CA PRO A 507 -8.20 27.72 11.41
C PRO A 507 -8.52 26.48 12.22
N LYS A 508 -8.17 26.49 13.52
CA LYS A 508 -8.54 25.46 14.52
C LYS A 508 -8.15 24.01 14.13
N GLY A 509 -7.03 23.84 13.44
CA GLY A 509 -6.52 22.52 13.04
C GLY A 509 -7.35 21.81 11.97
N MET A 510 -8.23 22.54 11.27
CA MET A 510 -8.94 22.02 10.12
C MET A 510 -7.98 21.78 8.94
N ASP A 511 -8.47 20.98 7.99
CA ASP A 511 -7.82 20.74 6.71
C ASP A 511 -8.89 20.44 5.66
N PHE A 512 -8.56 20.64 4.38
CA PHE A 512 -9.46 20.38 3.28
C PHE A 512 -8.70 19.74 2.13
N SER A 513 -9.17 18.59 1.67
CA SER A 513 -8.63 17.86 0.53
C SER A 513 -9.62 17.77 -0.62
N ILE A 514 -9.11 17.64 -1.84
CA ILE A 514 -9.89 17.46 -3.06
C ILE A 514 -9.29 16.35 -3.92
N GLY A 515 -10.13 15.73 -4.76
CA GLY A 515 -9.68 15.03 -5.96
C GLY A 515 -9.07 16.05 -6.94
N TYR A 516 -7.76 15.99 -7.14
CA TYR A 516 -7.01 17.04 -7.85
C TYR A 516 -6.58 16.64 -9.27
N ARG A 517 -6.10 15.41 -9.43
CA ARG A 517 -5.69 14.85 -10.73
C ARG A 517 -6.69 13.77 -11.10
N GLN A 518 -7.36 13.91 -12.24
CA GLN A 518 -8.34 12.93 -12.68
C GLN A 518 -7.65 11.77 -13.37
N LEU A 519 -7.91 10.56 -12.90
CA LEU A 519 -7.38 9.33 -13.48
C LEU A 519 -8.19 8.95 -14.71
N VAL A 520 -7.48 8.71 -15.81
CA VAL A 520 -8.03 8.33 -17.11
C VAL A 520 -7.42 7.00 -17.53
N ARG A 521 -8.30 6.04 -17.80
CA ARG A 521 -7.96 4.68 -18.22
C ARG A 521 -7.33 4.67 -19.62
N ASN A 522 -6.60 3.60 -19.90
CA ASN A 522 -5.93 3.35 -21.18
C ASN A 522 -6.23 1.91 -21.66
N GLY A 523 -5.48 1.42 -22.66
CA GLY A 523 -5.63 0.07 -23.17
C GLY A 523 -7.01 -0.16 -23.81
N VAL A 524 -7.68 -1.26 -23.49
CA VAL A 524 -9.01 -1.57 -24.08
C VAL A 524 -10.13 -0.65 -23.58
N ASN A 525 -9.90 0.14 -22.54
CA ASN A 525 -10.86 1.13 -22.01
C ASN A 525 -10.33 2.56 -22.09
N ASP A 526 -9.51 2.85 -23.11
CA ASP A 526 -8.89 4.16 -23.30
C ASP A 526 -9.89 5.31 -23.24
N GLY A 527 -9.53 6.36 -22.50
CA GLY A 527 -10.34 7.57 -22.32
C GLY A 527 -11.48 7.46 -21.29
N LYS A 528 -11.79 6.26 -20.76
CA LYS A 528 -12.84 6.11 -19.74
C LYS A 528 -12.34 6.59 -18.37
N LEU A 529 -13.26 7.14 -17.57
CA LEU A 529 -12.99 7.54 -16.20
C LEU A 529 -13.16 6.36 -15.23
N ILE A 530 -12.46 6.45 -14.10
CA ILE A 530 -12.71 5.61 -12.92
C ILE A 530 -13.78 6.24 -12.04
N GLU A 531 -13.77 7.57 -11.91
CA GLU A 531 -14.69 8.32 -11.05
C GLU A 531 -16.15 7.99 -11.38
N ASP A 532 -16.97 7.80 -10.34
CA ASP A 532 -18.41 7.44 -10.38
C ASP A 532 -18.77 6.09 -11.04
N LEU A 533 -17.92 5.57 -11.92
CA LEU A 533 -18.15 4.33 -12.66
C LEU A 533 -17.56 3.12 -11.93
N GLY A 534 -16.33 3.25 -11.42
CA GLY A 534 -15.53 2.14 -10.93
C GLY A 534 -15.15 1.16 -12.03
N ILE A 535 -14.63 0.01 -11.63
CA ILE A 535 -14.19 -1.07 -12.51
C ILE A 535 -15.21 -2.19 -12.48
N SER A 536 -15.83 -2.48 -13.62
CA SER A 536 -16.84 -3.52 -13.75
C SER A 536 -16.23 -4.91 -13.66
N VAL A 537 -16.98 -5.86 -13.09
CA VAL A 537 -16.54 -7.26 -12.96
C VAL A 537 -17.14 -8.16 -14.05
N ASP A 538 -16.45 -9.24 -14.40
CA ASP A 538 -16.94 -10.25 -15.33
C ASP A 538 -17.95 -11.20 -14.65
N LYS A 539 -17.77 -11.43 -13.34
CA LYS A 539 -18.67 -12.28 -12.56
C LYS A 539 -18.90 -11.72 -11.16
N PHE A 540 -20.16 -11.47 -10.85
CA PHE A 540 -20.62 -11.19 -9.50
C PHE A 540 -20.67 -12.48 -8.67
N ILE A 541 -20.00 -12.48 -7.52
CA ILE A 541 -20.05 -13.56 -6.52
C ILE A 541 -19.94 -12.99 -5.10
N ARG A 542 -20.87 -13.35 -4.23
CA ARG A 542 -20.87 -13.01 -2.80
C ARG A 542 -20.83 -14.30 -1.97
N PRO A 543 -20.43 -14.22 -0.68
CA PRO A 543 -20.48 -15.40 0.17
C PRO A 543 -21.92 -15.89 0.35
N THR A 544 -22.06 -17.20 0.48
CA THR A 544 -23.29 -17.84 0.97
C THR A 544 -23.47 -17.55 2.46
N LEU A 545 -24.67 -17.79 2.99
CA LEU A 545 -24.87 -17.74 4.45
C LEU A 545 -23.97 -18.73 5.19
N SER A 546 -23.70 -19.90 4.61
CA SER A 546 -22.85 -20.93 5.22
C SER A 546 -21.39 -20.48 5.38
N ASP A 547 -20.89 -19.64 4.48
CA ASP A 547 -19.52 -19.10 4.56
C ASP A 547 -19.32 -18.24 5.83
N MET A 548 -20.39 -17.69 6.40
CA MET A 548 -20.32 -16.89 7.65
C MET A 548 -19.94 -17.73 8.88
N PHE A 549 -20.14 -19.05 8.82
CA PHE A 549 -19.82 -19.96 9.92
C PHE A 549 -18.45 -20.61 9.76
N ASN A 550 -17.73 -20.30 8.68
CA ASN A 550 -16.38 -20.78 8.35
C ASN A 550 -16.15 -22.28 8.65
N VAL A 551 -17.12 -23.11 8.28
CA VAL A 551 -17.06 -24.55 8.56
C VAL A 551 -15.90 -25.16 7.76
N ASN A 552 -14.91 -25.71 8.45
CA ASN A 552 -13.72 -26.36 7.87
C ASN A 552 -12.78 -25.46 7.03
N ASN A 553 -12.72 -24.15 7.28
CA ASN A 553 -11.90 -23.22 6.47
C ASN A 553 -12.25 -23.26 4.98
N ARG A 554 -13.53 -23.46 4.65
CA ARG A 554 -14.06 -23.52 3.29
C ARG A 554 -14.76 -22.21 2.94
N SER A 555 -14.67 -21.84 1.66
CA SER A 555 -15.33 -20.65 1.11
C SER A 555 -15.89 -21.01 -0.25
N SER A 556 -17.21 -20.86 -0.41
CA SER A 556 -17.90 -21.10 -1.69
C SER A 556 -17.35 -20.21 -2.82
N ILE A 557 -16.86 -19.02 -2.47
CA ILE A 557 -16.24 -18.06 -3.38
C ILE A 557 -14.93 -18.65 -3.93
N PHE A 558 -14.02 -19.05 -3.04
CA PHE A 558 -12.72 -19.58 -3.45
C PHE A 558 -12.85 -20.96 -4.11
N ASP A 559 -13.87 -21.75 -3.77
CA ASP A 559 -14.26 -22.96 -4.50
C ASP A 559 -14.61 -22.62 -5.96
N THR A 560 -15.48 -21.65 -6.17
CA THR A 560 -15.88 -21.19 -7.52
C THR A 560 -14.68 -20.67 -8.31
N ILE A 561 -13.86 -19.81 -7.71
CA ILE A 561 -12.67 -19.24 -8.36
C ILE A 561 -11.66 -20.32 -8.73
N ALA A 562 -11.36 -21.25 -7.81
CA ALA A 562 -10.40 -22.33 -8.05
C ALA A 562 -10.87 -23.29 -9.15
N HIS A 563 -12.18 -23.58 -9.20
CA HIS A 563 -12.75 -24.42 -10.25
C HIS A 563 -12.67 -23.76 -11.64
N GLU A 564 -13.12 -22.51 -11.75
CA GLU A 564 -13.14 -21.80 -13.03
C GLU A 564 -11.74 -21.48 -13.56
N LEU A 565 -10.83 -21.03 -12.70
CA LEU A 565 -9.45 -20.73 -13.12
C LEU A 565 -8.70 -21.98 -13.58
N ARG A 566 -8.98 -23.14 -12.99
CA ARG A 566 -8.42 -24.40 -13.49
C ARG A 566 -8.93 -24.74 -14.88
N ALA A 567 -10.23 -24.59 -15.13
CA ALA A 567 -10.80 -24.83 -16.45
C ALA A 567 -10.18 -23.89 -17.49
N ILE A 568 -9.99 -22.62 -17.14
CA ILE A 568 -9.30 -21.63 -17.99
C ILE A 568 -7.85 -22.04 -18.25
N GLY A 569 -7.09 -22.42 -17.21
CA GLY A 569 -5.70 -22.85 -17.37
C GLY A 569 -5.54 -24.09 -18.25
N GLN A 570 -6.45 -25.05 -18.12
CA GLN A 570 -6.48 -26.26 -18.97
C GLN A 570 -6.78 -25.93 -20.43
N ALA A 571 -7.69 -24.99 -20.70
CA ALA A 571 -8.00 -24.54 -22.06
C ALA A 571 -6.86 -23.72 -22.68
N ASP A 572 -6.26 -22.83 -21.89
CA ASP A 572 -5.20 -21.94 -22.32
C ASP A 572 -3.85 -22.66 -22.48
N GLY A 573 -3.62 -23.81 -21.85
CA GLY A 573 -2.36 -24.56 -21.97
C GLY A 573 -1.12 -23.83 -21.43
N ILE A 574 -1.30 -22.74 -20.68
CA ILE A 574 -0.21 -21.91 -20.12
C ILE A 574 0.20 -22.50 -18.77
N ASN A 575 1.26 -23.32 -18.74
CA ASN A 575 1.75 -23.99 -17.52
C ASN A 575 3.23 -23.71 -17.20
N ALA A 576 3.88 -22.76 -17.89
CA ALA A 576 5.32 -22.57 -17.75
C ALA A 576 5.74 -21.28 -17.09
N GLU A 577 6.67 -21.43 -16.16
CA GLU A 577 7.56 -20.36 -15.71
C GLU A 577 8.99 -20.71 -16.11
N PRO A 578 9.77 -19.76 -16.66
CA PRO A 578 11.21 -19.90 -16.77
C PRO A 578 11.79 -20.08 -15.37
N GLN A 579 12.25 -21.29 -15.03
CA GLN A 579 13.06 -21.50 -13.83
C GLN A 579 14.50 -21.11 -14.13
N VAL A 580 15.09 -20.32 -13.23
CA VAL A 580 16.44 -19.77 -13.38
C VAL A 580 17.20 -20.01 -12.10
N GLU A 581 18.40 -20.55 -12.22
CA GLU A 581 19.32 -20.60 -11.09
C GLU A 581 19.75 -19.17 -10.74
N THR A 582 19.48 -18.75 -9.50
CA THR A 582 19.78 -17.39 -9.02
C THR A 582 21.23 -17.21 -8.59
N SER A 583 22.01 -18.30 -8.57
CA SER A 583 23.43 -18.31 -8.23
C SER A 583 24.17 -19.31 -9.12
N LEU A 584 25.28 -18.88 -9.72
CA LEU A 584 26.12 -19.68 -10.62
C LEU A 584 27.60 -19.46 -10.30
N ALA A 585 28.45 -20.44 -10.58
CA ALA A 585 29.89 -20.21 -10.55
C ALA A 585 30.33 -19.39 -11.79
N PHE A 586 31.37 -18.60 -11.63
CA PHE A 586 31.99 -17.86 -12.73
C PHE A 586 32.39 -18.80 -13.87
N GLY A 587 31.96 -18.47 -15.08
CA GLY A 587 32.17 -19.31 -16.27
C GLY A 587 31.04 -20.31 -16.57
N GLU A 588 30.06 -20.49 -15.67
CA GLU A 588 28.91 -21.36 -15.93
C GLU A 588 27.89 -20.71 -16.87
N LYS A 589 27.16 -21.57 -17.61
CA LYS A 589 26.10 -21.15 -18.54
C LYS A 589 24.79 -20.95 -17.79
N ILE A 590 24.09 -19.85 -18.07
CA ILE A 590 22.79 -19.57 -17.44
C ILE A 590 21.69 -20.42 -18.08
N SER A 591 21.22 -21.48 -17.41
CA SER A 591 20.16 -22.34 -17.94
C SER A 591 18.74 -21.88 -17.57
N PHE A 592 17.76 -22.11 -18.46
CA PHE A 592 16.36 -21.70 -18.28
C PHE A 592 15.40 -22.82 -18.67
N LYS A 593 14.76 -23.47 -17.70
CA LYS A 593 13.71 -24.44 -18.01
C LYS A 593 12.40 -23.72 -18.29
N THR A 594 11.84 -23.92 -19.48
CA THR A 594 10.52 -23.42 -19.87
C THR A 594 9.62 -24.59 -20.30
N THR A 595 8.31 -24.42 -20.23
CA THR A 595 7.29 -25.43 -20.60
C THR A 595 6.17 -24.74 -21.38
N SER A 596 6.49 -24.05 -22.47
CA SER A 596 5.49 -23.23 -23.17
C SER A 596 5.08 -23.86 -24.49
N GLY A 597 3.76 -24.02 -24.69
CA GLY A 597 3.19 -24.35 -25.99
C GLY A 597 3.08 -23.17 -26.96
N TYR A 598 3.46 -21.97 -26.52
CA TYR A 598 3.16 -20.71 -27.23
C TYR A 598 4.39 -19.87 -27.56
N ILE A 599 5.49 -20.00 -26.82
CA ILE A 599 6.71 -19.24 -27.09
C ILE A 599 7.43 -19.88 -28.28
N THR A 600 7.60 -19.11 -29.35
CA THR A 600 8.33 -19.52 -30.57
C THR A 600 9.78 -19.04 -30.57
N LYS A 601 10.13 -18.07 -29.72
CA LYS A 601 11.49 -17.56 -29.57
C LYS A 601 11.73 -17.07 -28.15
N LEU A 602 12.89 -17.39 -27.58
CA LEU A 602 13.41 -16.79 -26.36
C LEU A 602 14.68 -15.98 -26.66
N GLU A 603 14.80 -14.83 -26.00
CA GLU A 603 16.01 -14.02 -25.99
C GLU A 603 16.43 -13.77 -24.55
N LEU A 604 17.73 -13.84 -24.31
CA LEU A 604 18.35 -13.40 -23.07
C LEU A 604 19.06 -12.08 -23.34
N THR A 605 18.75 -11.06 -22.54
CA THR A 605 19.40 -9.76 -22.63
C THR A 605 20.15 -9.41 -21.34
N LEU A 606 21.26 -8.72 -21.52
CA LEU A 606 22.04 -8.07 -20.46
C LEU A 606 22.22 -6.60 -20.85
N ASN A 607 21.76 -5.68 -20.00
CA ASN A 607 21.76 -4.23 -20.30
C ASN A 607 21.15 -3.92 -21.68
N ASP A 608 19.96 -4.49 -21.94
CA ASP A 608 19.17 -4.36 -23.17
C ASP A 608 19.85 -4.90 -24.46
N LYS A 609 21.01 -5.53 -24.35
CA LYS A 609 21.67 -6.22 -25.48
C LYS A 609 21.38 -7.70 -25.44
N VAL A 610 20.96 -8.27 -26.57
CA VAL A 610 20.80 -9.72 -26.72
C VAL A 610 22.17 -10.38 -26.58
N VAL A 611 22.32 -11.22 -25.56
CA VAL A 611 23.54 -12.00 -25.31
C VAL A 611 23.39 -13.44 -25.78
N ASP A 612 22.15 -13.94 -25.87
CA ASP A 612 21.83 -15.22 -26.48
C ASP A 612 20.36 -15.28 -26.94
N SER A 613 20.04 -16.15 -27.87
CA SER A 613 18.67 -16.36 -28.35
C SER A 613 18.46 -17.78 -28.87
N LYS A 614 17.24 -18.29 -28.70
CA LYS A 614 16.86 -19.63 -29.15
C LYS A 614 15.45 -19.63 -29.74
N ASP A 615 15.32 -20.22 -30.92
CA ASP A 615 14.05 -20.44 -31.59
C ASP A 615 13.45 -21.81 -31.22
N PHE A 616 12.11 -21.88 -31.21
CA PHE A 616 11.33 -23.06 -30.90
C PHE A 616 10.32 -23.37 -31.99
N VAL A 617 10.13 -24.65 -32.27
CA VAL A 617 9.00 -25.12 -33.07
C VAL A 617 7.77 -25.21 -32.16
N LEU A 618 6.65 -24.58 -32.56
CA LEU A 618 5.37 -24.67 -31.86
C LEU A 618 4.97 -26.13 -31.62
N ARG A 619 4.98 -26.56 -30.36
CA ARG A 619 4.48 -27.88 -29.94
C ARG A 619 3.76 -27.72 -28.60
N LYS A 620 2.57 -28.33 -28.43
CA LYS A 620 1.82 -28.40 -27.16
C LYS A 620 2.47 -29.39 -26.15
N THR A 621 3.79 -29.42 -26.06
CA THR A 621 4.54 -30.34 -25.19
C THR A 621 5.71 -29.61 -24.53
N THR A 622 6.07 -30.02 -23.32
CA THR A 622 7.24 -29.53 -22.56
C THR A 622 8.53 -29.61 -23.39
N GLN A 623 9.31 -28.52 -23.40
CA GLN A 623 10.64 -28.49 -24.03
C GLN A 623 11.66 -27.89 -23.05
N ASP A 624 12.57 -28.73 -22.57
CA ASP A 624 13.74 -28.24 -21.82
C ASP A 624 14.59 -27.36 -22.74
N SER A 625 14.94 -26.18 -22.23
CA SER A 625 15.73 -25.20 -22.96
C SER A 625 16.92 -24.76 -22.13
N THR A 626 17.97 -24.36 -22.83
CA THR A 626 19.17 -23.79 -22.24
C THR A 626 19.51 -22.62 -23.14
N LEU A 627 19.68 -21.46 -22.54
CA LEU A 627 20.37 -20.34 -23.17
C LEU A 627 21.80 -20.36 -22.63
N GLU A 628 22.76 -19.91 -23.40
CA GLU A 628 24.18 -20.05 -23.11
C GLU A 628 24.83 -18.68 -22.98
N ALA A 629 24.47 -17.92 -21.93
CA ALA A 629 25.26 -16.77 -21.53
C ALA A 629 26.27 -17.15 -20.45
N VAL A 630 27.49 -16.63 -20.57
CA VAL A 630 28.55 -16.73 -19.57
C VAL A 630 28.81 -15.33 -19.02
N ALA A 631 28.78 -15.18 -17.69
CA ALA A 631 29.13 -13.89 -17.08
C ALA A 631 30.62 -13.59 -17.24
N SER A 632 30.94 -12.34 -17.59
CA SER A 632 32.32 -11.89 -17.82
C SER A 632 33.12 -11.63 -16.55
N GLU A 633 32.46 -11.54 -15.39
CA GLU A 633 33.09 -11.29 -14.08
C GLU A 633 32.23 -11.82 -12.91
N ASN A 634 32.77 -11.78 -11.69
CA ASN A 634 32.00 -12.05 -10.46
C ASN A 634 31.13 -10.83 -10.12
N GLY A 635 29.84 -11.04 -9.94
CA GLY A 635 28.97 -9.97 -9.48
C GLY A 635 27.49 -10.30 -9.54
N LEU A 636 26.67 -9.27 -9.41
CA LEU A 636 25.23 -9.38 -9.55
C LEU A 636 24.79 -8.84 -10.90
N PHE A 637 24.30 -9.71 -11.76
CA PHE A 637 23.86 -9.35 -13.11
C PHE A 637 22.35 -9.34 -13.21
N HIS A 638 21.81 -8.33 -13.87
CA HIS A 638 20.40 -8.26 -14.17
C HIS A 638 20.14 -8.69 -15.62
N TYR A 639 19.66 -9.92 -15.75
CA TYR A 639 19.24 -10.46 -17.02
C TYR A 639 17.74 -10.25 -17.22
N GLN A 640 17.34 -9.97 -18.45
CA GLN A 640 15.95 -10.09 -18.86
C GLN A 640 15.78 -11.26 -19.81
N ILE A 641 14.72 -12.01 -19.60
CA ILE A 641 14.30 -13.08 -20.49
C ILE A 641 13.08 -12.58 -21.24
N LEU A 642 13.20 -12.49 -22.56
CA LEU A 642 12.15 -12.08 -23.46
C LEU A 642 11.64 -13.32 -24.18
N GLY A 643 10.32 -13.46 -24.30
CA GLY A 643 9.71 -14.53 -25.07
C GLY A 643 8.69 -13.98 -26.05
N TYR A 644 8.67 -14.56 -27.24
CA TYR A 644 7.85 -14.09 -28.36
C TYR A 644 6.99 -15.21 -28.92
N THR A 645 5.83 -14.81 -29.45
CA THR A 645 4.95 -15.65 -30.26
C THR A 645 4.60 -14.84 -31.50
N ASN A 646 4.95 -15.33 -32.69
CA ASN A 646 4.75 -14.61 -33.95
C ASN A 646 5.25 -13.15 -33.85
N ASP A 647 6.50 -12.98 -33.38
CA ASP A 647 7.18 -11.69 -33.15
C ASP A 647 6.54 -10.75 -32.12
N LYS A 648 5.44 -11.13 -31.48
CA LYS A 648 4.85 -10.37 -30.37
C LYS A 648 5.43 -10.83 -29.04
N ARG A 649 5.89 -9.89 -28.22
CA ARG A 649 6.40 -10.19 -26.88
C ARG A 649 5.26 -10.65 -25.97
N VAL A 650 5.37 -11.88 -25.48
CA VAL A 650 4.42 -12.54 -24.58
C VAL A 650 5.02 -12.84 -23.20
N LEU A 651 6.34 -12.75 -23.09
CA LEU A 651 7.11 -12.88 -21.86
C LEU A 651 8.14 -11.76 -21.77
N LYS A 652 8.22 -11.11 -20.61
CA LYS A 652 9.34 -10.26 -20.21
C LYS A 652 9.53 -10.40 -18.73
N THR A 653 10.60 -11.04 -18.31
CA THR A 653 10.86 -11.29 -16.89
C THR A 653 12.30 -10.98 -16.54
N SER A 654 12.52 -10.35 -15.38
CA SER A 654 13.87 -9.99 -14.94
C SER A 654 14.39 -10.94 -13.87
N ARG A 655 15.68 -11.26 -13.90
CA ARG A 655 16.36 -12.09 -12.90
C ARG A 655 17.68 -11.45 -12.51
N TYR A 656 17.90 -11.37 -11.21
CA TYR A 656 19.24 -11.16 -10.68
C TYR A 656 19.93 -12.52 -10.61
N VAL A 657 21.06 -12.63 -11.30
CA VAL A 657 21.92 -13.80 -11.30
C VAL A 657 23.20 -13.40 -10.59
N LYS A 658 23.43 -14.01 -9.43
CA LYS A 658 24.68 -13.85 -8.67
C LYS A 658 25.72 -14.79 -9.26
N THR A 659 26.87 -14.27 -9.67
CA THR A 659 28.01 -15.11 -10.08
C THR A 659 29.10 -15.04 -9.03
N THR A 660 29.51 -16.21 -8.54
CA THR A 660 30.55 -16.34 -7.51
C THR A 660 31.82 -16.93 -8.11
N PRO A 661 33.01 -16.66 -7.53
CA PRO A 661 34.24 -17.32 -7.95
C PRO A 661 34.10 -18.85 -8.00
N ASN A 662 34.84 -19.50 -8.89
CA ASN A 662 35.05 -20.94 -8.74
C ASN A 662 35.70 -21.21 -7.36
N VAL A 663 35.30 -22.29 -6.68
CA VAL A 663 35.84 -22.65 -5.35
C VAL A 663 37.38 -22.72 -5.35
N ASN A 664 38.00 -23.11 -6.47
CA ASN A 664 39.45 -23.15 -6.60
C ASN A 664 40.12 -21.77 -6.54
N ASN A 665 39.35 -20.71 -6.83
CA ASN A 665 39.81 -19.33 -6.81
C ASN A 665 39.55 -18.65 -5.46
N TYR A 666 38.90 -19.30 -4.49
CA TYR A 666 38.67 -18.72 -3.16
C TYR A 666 40.01 -18.39 -2.48
N LEU A 667 40.03 -17.32 -1.69
CA LEU A 667 41.22 -16.93 -0.95
C LEU A 667 41.54 -17.99 0.10
N LYS A 668 42.62 -18.73 -0.12
CA LYS A 668 43.12 -19.74 0.82
C LYS A 668 43.91 -19.03 1.93
N LEU A 669 43.35 -18.95 3.13
CA LEU A 669 44.06 -18.36 4.27
C LEU A 669 45.01 -19.37 4.90
N GLN A 670 46.26 -18.95 5.10
CA GLN A 670 47.30 -19.74 5.77
C GLN A 670 47.64 -19.11 7.12
N ALA A 671 47.94 -19.95 8.11
CA ALA A 671 48.33 -19.49 9.44
C ALA A 671 49.54 -18.55 9.35
N GLY A 672 49.45 -17.40 10.02
CA GLY A 672 50.55 -16.44 10.12
C GLY A 672 50.84 -15.57 8.90
N THR A 673 50.03 -15.64 7.82
CA THR A 673 50.20 -14.79 6.63
C THR A 673 48.96 -13.91 6.42
N PRO A 674 48.95 -12.67 6.92
CA PRO A 674 47.86 -11.73 6.64
C PRO A 674 47.79 -11.37 5.16
N VAL A 675 46.58 -11.37 4.63
CA VAL A 675 46.29 -10.96 3.25
C VAL A 675 45.53 -9.64 3.29
N ALA A 676 46.18 -8.56 2.88
CA ALA A 676 45.50 -7.28 2.64
C ALA A 676 44.74 -7.35 1.31
N TRP A 677 43.55 -6.75 1.28
CA TRP A 677 42.79 -6.67 0.04
C TRP A 677 43.22 -5.49 -0.82
N ASP A 678 43.51 -5.74 -2.09
CA ASP A 678 43.50 -4.73 -3.14
C ASP A 678 42.51 -5.15 -4.26
N PHE A 679 41.73 -4.20 -4.80
CA PHE A 679 40.73 -4.50 -5.85
C PHE A 679 41.37 -4.93 -7.18
N LYS A 680 42.70 -4.77 -7.31
CA LYS A 680 43.38 -4.93 -8.59
C LYS A 680 43.63 -6.40 -8.94
N HIS A 681 43.57 -7.33 -7.97
CA HIS A 681 44.08 -8.69 -8.17
C HIS A 681 43.26 -9.85 -7.58
N ALA A 682 42.02 -9.64 -7.13
CA ALA A 682 41.30 -10.67 -6.37
C ALA A 682 40.28 -11.46 -7.21
N GLY A 683 40.67 -12.60 -7.79
CA GLY A 683 39.72 -13.57 -8.38
C GLY A 683 38.73 -14.20 -7.38
N TRP A 684 38.90 -13.89 -6.09
CA TRP A 684 38.10 -14.31 -4.93
C TRP A 684 37.16 -13.21 -4.40
N THR A 685 37.01 -12.09 -5.11
CA THR A 685 36.06 -11.02 -4.74
C THR A 685 35.10 -10.70 -5.88
N GLY A 686 34.00 -10.00 -5.56
CA GLY A 686 33.04 -9.50 -6.55
C GLY A 686 32.14 -8.41 -5.96
N ALA A 687 31.67 -7.51 -6.82
CA ALA A 687 30.69 -6.48 -6.47
C ALA A 687 29.27 -6.97 -6.78
N TYR A 688 28.38 -6.88 -5.79
CA TYR A 688 27.02 -7.41 -5.87
C TYR A 688 26.01 -6.29 -5.67
N ASP A 689 26.07 -5.31 -6.56
CA ASP A 689 25.25 -4.11 -6.52
C ASP A 689 23.90 -4.34 -7.19
N THR A 690 22.84 -3.77 -6.62
CA THR A 690 21.56 -3.73 -7.31
C THR A 690 21.58 -2.72 -8.46
N LEU A 691 20.70 -2.89 -9.46
CA LEU A 691 20.65 -2.00 -10.64
C LEU A 691 20.35 -0.54 -10.31
N THR A 692 19.63 -0.27 -9.23
CA THR A 692 19.22 1.07 -8.82
C THR A 692 20.35 1.83 -8.13
N THR A 693 21.41 1.12 -7.72
CA THR A 693 22.51 1.71 -6.96
C THR A 693 23.41 2.53 -7.87
N THR A 694 23.28 3.85 -7.77
CA THR A 694 24.10 4.82 -8.52
C THR A 694 25.46 5.06 -7.84
N ALA A 695 25.52 4.99 -6.51
CA ALA A 695 26.77 5.06 -5.73
C ALA A 695 27.18 3.69 -5.22
N LYS A 696 28.01 3.00 -5.99
CA LYS A 696 28.55 1.68 -5.67
C LYS A 696 29.82 1.78 -4.82
N TRP A 697 30.24 0.67 -4.21
CA TRP A 697 31.60 0.54 -3.69
C TRP A 697 32.62 0.73 -4.82
N ASN A 698 33.47 1.74 -4.70
CA ASN A 698 34.49 2.12 -5.66
C ASN A 698 35.87 2.25 -4.99
N LEU A 699 36.93 1.99 -5.73
CA LEU A 699 38.30 2.26 -5.29
C LEU A 699 38.73 3.67 -5.75
N LEU A 700 38.87 4.60 -4.81
CA LEU A 700 39.33 5.97 -5.07
C LEU A 700 40.56 6.28 -4.22
N ASN A 701 41.68 6.64 -4.87
CA ASN A 701 42.95 6.97 -4.22
C ASN A 701 43.44 5.93 -3.21
N GLY A 702 43.27 4.64 -3.51
CA GLY A 702 43.68 3.55 -2.63
C GLY A 702 42.75 3.28 -1.44
N LYS A 703 41.62 3.98 -1.35
CA LYS A 703 40.57 3.75 -0.34
C LYS A 703 39.31 3.25 -1.01
N PHE A 704 38.57 2.39 -0.33
CA PHE A 704 37.25 1.97 -0.78
C PHE A 704 36.21 2.93 -0.26
N VAL A 705 35.36 3.41 -1.15
CA VAL A 705 34.33 4.36 -0.77
C VAL A 705 33.02 4.02 -1.44
N VAL A 706 31.91 4.41 -0.83
CA VAL A 706 30.62 4.40 -1.51
C VAL A 706 30.52 5.68 -2.35
N GLY A 707 30.24 5.53 -3.65
CA GLY A 707 30.14 6.66 -4.57
C GLY A 707 31.48 7.36 -4.75
N ASP A 708 31.54 8.64 -4.37
CA ASP A 708 32.75 9.46 -4.36
C ASP A 708 33.46 9.52 -2.99
N GLY A 709 32.86 8.91 -1.96
CA GLY A 709 33.36 8.93 -0.59
C GLY A 709 33.20 10.27 0.13
N LEU A 710 32.61 11.27 -0.51
CA LEU A 710 32.25 12.55 0.12
C LEU A 710 30.78 12.56 0.48
N ASN A 711 29.92 12.07 -0.42
CA ASN A 711 28.49 11.90 -0.21
C ASN A 711 28.00 10.62 -0.90
N TYR A 712 26.79 10.18 -0.55
CA TYR A 712 26.08 9.16 -1.28
C TYR A 712 24.63 9.63 -1.50
N PRO A 713 24.00 9.25 -2.63
CA PRO A 713 22.59 9.49 -2.85
C PRO A 713 21.74 8.55 -1.97
N ASP A 714 20.47 8.86 -1.92
CA ASP A 714 19.43 7.96 -1.48
C ASP A 714 19.45 6.63 -2.27
N ASP A 715 18.90 5.58 -1.68
CA ASP A 715 18.59 4.29 -2.31
C ASP A 715 19.82 3.48 -2.72
N VAL A 716 20.91 3.64 -2.00
CA VAL A 716 22.13 2.87 -2.23
C VAL A 716 21.98 1.49 -1.62
N ASP A 717 22.03 0.44 -2.44
CA ASP A 717 22.23 -0.94 -1.99
C ASP A 717 23.44 -1.52 -2.72
N THR A 718 24.60 -1.42 -2.07
CA THR A 718 25.89 -1.83 -2.64
C THR A 718 26.60 -2.80 -1.70
N SER A 719 27.23 -3.82 -2.28
CA SER A 719 28.01 -4.75 -1.48
C SER A 719 29.19 -5.32 -2.23
N VAL A 720 30.22 -5.65 -1.47
CA VAL A 720 31.36 -6.43 -1.95
C VAL A 720 31.47 -7.70 -1.13
N SER A 721 31.64 -8.83 -1.80
CA SER A 721 31.81 -10.11 -1.12
C SER A 721 33.19 -10.70 -1.37
N PHE A 722 33.78 -11.23 -0.30
CA PHE A 722 35.04 -11.96 -0.28
C PHE A 722 34.76 -13.44 -0.07
N PHE A 723 35.32 -14.28 -0.95
CA PHE A 723 35.15 -15.72 -0.90
C PHE A 723 36.41 -16.36 -0.32
N LEU A 724 36.26 -16.99 0.84
CA LEU A 724 37.36 -17.47 1.67
C LEU A 724 37.32 -18.99 1.74
N ASN A 725 38.48 -19.62 1.66
CA ASN A 725 38.71 -21.01 2.05
C ASN A 725 39.62 -20.99 3.29
N ALA A 726 39.04 -21.28 4.44
CA ALA A 726 39.73 -21.19 5.72
C ALA A 726 39.14 -22.18 6.72
N GLN A 727 40.01 -22.88 7.45
CA GLN A 727 39.61 -23.78 8.53
C GLN A 727 40.27 -23.32 9.83
N GLY A 728 39.47 -22.81 10.76
CA GLY A 728 39.95 -22.24 12.03
C GLY A 728 39.34 -20.87 12.34
N LYS A 729 40.02 -20.12 13.22
CA LYS A 729 39.59 -18.79 13.64
C LYS A 729 40.07 -17.73 12.65
N VAL A 730 39.16 -17.28 11.79
CA VAL A 730 39.47 -16.21 10.84
C VAL A 730 39.36 -14.87 11.54
N LYS A 731 40.35 -14.01 11.30
CA LYS A 731 40.42 -12.62 11.77
C LYS A 731 40.29 -11.68 10.59
N VAL A 732 39.39 -10.71 10.69
CA VAL A 732 39.19 -9.62 9.73
C VAL A 732 39.54 -8.32 10.42
N GLN A 733 40.64 -7.68 10.01
CA GLN A 733 40.96 -6.33 10.44
C GLN A 733 40.29 -5.35 9.47
N LEU A 734 39.45 -4.44 9.99
CA LEU A 734 38.74 -3.45 9.19
C LEU A 734 38.96 -2.04 9.75
N ASN A 735 39.44 -1.13 8.89
CA ASN A 735 39.55 0.29 9.15
C ASN A 735 38.43 1.04 8.40
N LEU A 736 37.39 1.45 9.13
CA LEU A 736 36.17 2.09 8.61
C LEU A 736 36.06 3.53 9.11
N GLU A 737 35.73 4.44 8.20
CA GLU A 737 35.21 5.79 8.46
C GLU A 737 33.85 5.90 7.76
N SER A 738 32.77 6.16 8.50
CA SER A 738 31.41 6.28 7.96
C SER A 738 30.73 7.48 8.58
N GLU A 739 30.07 8.30 7.77
CA GLU A 739 29.24 9.42 8.22
C GLU A 739 27.83 9.24 7.64
N SER A 740 27.15 8.19 8.10
CA SER A 740 25.85 7.76 7.53
C SER A 740 24.65 8.30 8.31
N GLU A 741 23.44 8.32 7.74
CA GLU A 741 22.24 8.70 8.51
C GLU A 741 22.05 7.73 9.70
N GLN A 742 21.90 8.29 10.91
CA GLN A 742 21.80 7.49 12.11
C GLN A 742 20.48 6.71 12.13
N ASP A 743 20.56 5.40 12.36
CA ASP A 743 19.44 4.45 12.47
C ASP A 743 18.66 4.16 11.17
N TYR A 744 19.01 4.80 10.06
CA TYR A 744 18.41 4.57 8.74
C TYR A 744 19.39 3.94 7.75
N ASP A 745 20.66 4.36 7.81
CA ASP A 745 21.71 3.88 6.94
C ASP A 745 22.67 2.97 7.68
N PHE A 746 23.12 1.91 7.01
CA PHE A 746 23.89 0.87 7.68
C PHE A 746 25.08 0.38 6.86
N VAL A 747 26.23 0.31 7.51
CA VAL A 747 27.37 -0.52 7.09
C VAL A 747 27.29 -1.84 7.87
N THR A 748 27.24 -2.95 7.14
CA THR A 748 27.09 -4.29 7.72
C THR A 748 28.19 -5.22 7.19
N LEU A 749 28.81 -6.00 8.07
CA LEU A 749 29.69 -7.10 7.69
C LEU A 749 29.08 -8.42 8.14
N THR A 750 28.89 -9.34 7.21
CA THR A 750 28.23 -10.64 7.45
C THR A 750 29.12 -11.77 6.92
N TYR A 751 29.31 -12.82 7.72
CA TYR A 751 29.95 -14.06 7.27
C TYR A 751 28.91 -15.16 7.08
N THR A 752 28.93 -15.81 5.93
CA THR A 752 28.05 -16.93 5.58
C THR A 752 28.90 -18.15 5.24
N PRO A 753 28.95 -19.20 6.09
CA PRO A 753 29.63 -20.43 5.76
C PRO A 753 28.91 -21.15 4.62
N ALA A 754 29.65 -21.88 3.78
CA ALA A 754 29.06 -22.65 2.68
C ALA A 754 28.01 -23.65 3.20
N GLY A 755 26.76 -23.51 2.73
CA GLY A 755 25.63 -24.34 3.17
C GLY A 755 25.08 -24.02 4.57
N GLY A 756 25.54 -22.94 5.22
CA GLY A 756 25.04 -22.51 6.53
C GLY A 756 24.37 -21.14 6.53
N ALA A 757 23.87 -20.73 7.71
CA ALA A 757 23.16 -19.47 7.88
C ALA A 757 24.14 -18.28 8.02
N PRO A 758 23.77 -17.08 7.52
CA PRO A 758 24.57 -15.88 7.67
C PRO A 758 24.69 -15.44 9.14
N LYS A 759 25.88 -14.96 9.52
CA LYS A 759 26.19 -14.38 10.84
C LYS A 759 26.71 -12.96 10.68
N THR A 760 25.96 -11.99 11.21
CA THR A 760 26.39 -10.59 11.26
C THR A 760 27.54 -10.43 12.25
N LEU A 761 28.69 -9.95 11.77
CA LEU A 761 29.86 -9.64 12.59
C LEU A 761 29.76 -8.22 13.17
N PHE A 762 29.25 -7.27 12.39
CA PHE A 762 28.82 -5.97 12.89
C PHE A 762 27.75 -5.36 11.97
N LYS A 763 26.99 -4.43 12.55
CA LYS A 763 26.08 -3.52 11.86
C LYS A 763 26.17 -2.17 12.58
N VAL A 764 26.54 -1.12 11.86
CA VAL A 764 26.70 0.24 12.42
C VAL A 764 25.99 1.26 11.55
N SER A 765 25.55 2.35 12.17
CA SER A 765 24.93 3.53 11.56
C SER A 765 25.56 4.80 12.14
N GLY A 766 25.28 5.98 11.55
CA GLY A 766 25.80 7.26 12.06
C GLY A 766 27.29 7.52 11.74
N SER A 767 27.88 8.46 12.48
CA SER A 767 29.32 8.75 12.48
C SER A 767 30.09 7.63 13.19
N GLN A 768 30.95 6.95 12.46
CA GLN A 768 31.77 5.84 12.92
C GLN A 768 33.20 6.01 12.41
N LYS A 769 34.17 5.84 13.31
CA LYS A 769 35.58 5.77 12.94
C LYS A 769 36.27 4.73 13.81
N PHE A 770 36.67 3.60 13.22
CA PHE A 770 37.35 2.55 13.95
C PHE A 770 38.35 1.78 13.09
N ASP A 771 39.33 1.18 13.76
CA ASP A 771 40.22 0.17 13.23
C ASP A 771 40.11 -1.06 14.15
N LYS A 772 39.34 -2.08 13.75
CA LYS A 772 38.90 -3.16 14.64
C LYS A 772 39.05 -4.54 14.02
N GLU A 773 39.45 -5.50 14.84
CA GLU A 773 39.47 -6.92 14.52
C GLU A 773 38.11 -7.57 14.79
N PHE A 774 37.61 -8.34 13.83
CA PHE A 774 36.45 -9.21 13.96
C PHE A 774 36.88 -10.66 13.80
N VAL A 775 36.45 -11.54 14.72
CA VAL A 775 36.85 -12.95 14.75
C VAL A 775 35.64 -13.85 14.59
N PHE A 776 35.75 -14.87 13.74
CA PHE A 776 34.73 -15.90 13.58
C PHE A 776 35.36 -17.26 13.24
N ASP A 777 34.64 -18.33 13.58
CA ASP A 777 35.04 -19.69 13.22
C ASP A 777 34.60 -19.99 11.78
N SER A 778 35.54 -20.47 10.96
CA SER A 778 35.31 -20.97 9.60
C SER A 778 35.64 -22.46 9.54
N THR A 779 34.75 -23.25 8.94
CA THR A 779 34.93 -24.70 8.83
C THR A 779 35.46 -25.14 7.47
N ALA A 780 35.29 -24.33 6.42
CA ALA A 780 35.80 -24.58 5.07
C ALA A 780 35.63 -23.31 4.19
N ASN A 781 34.76 -23.39 3.19
CA ASN A 781 34.42 -22.29 2.29
C ASN A 781 33.40 -21.36 2.95
N GLY A 782 33.50 -20.06 2.69
CA GLY A 782 32.47 -19.11 3.10
C GLY A 782 32.56 -17.79 2.36
N GLU A 783 31.50 -17.00 2.52
CA GLU A 783 31.35 -15.66 1.95
C GLU A 783 31.34 -14.62 3.06
N LEU A 784 32.25 -13.66 3.00
CA LEU A 784 32.23 -12.47 3.83
C LEU A 784 31.69 -11.30 3.01
N ASN A 785 30.53 -10.76 3.35
CA ASN A 785 29.86 -9.69 2.62
C ASN A 785 29.93 -8.38 3.42
N LEU A 786 30.56 -7.36 2.84
CA LEU A 786 30.55 -5.99 3.33
C LEU A 786 29.50 -5.20 2.53
N LYS A 787 28.45 -4.76 3.20
CA LYS A 787 27.29 -4.12 2.61
C LYS A 787 27.11 -2.70 3.15
N PHE A 788 26.74 -1.78 2.27
CA PHE A 788 26.17 -0.49 2.64
C PHE A 788 24.75 -0.38 2.08
N THR A 789 23.82 0.03 2.94
CA THR A 789 22.45 0.36 2.56
C THR A 789 22.10 1.75 3.04
N SER A 790 21.58 2.60 2.16
CA SER A 790 20.89 3.82 2.55
C SER A 790 19.39 3.72 2.33
N ASP A 791 18.64 4.48 3.12
CA ASP A 791 17.25 4.76 2.80
C ASP A 791 17.18 5.88 1.75
N GLY A 792 16.08 6.61 1.65
CA GLY A 792 16.01 7.76 0.75
C GLY A 792 15.26 8.91 1.38
N GLY A 793 15.63 9.13 2.64
CA GLY A 793 15.41 10.31 3.42
C GLY A 793 16.48 11.35 3.13
N VAL A 794 17.27 11.72 4.14
CA VAL A 794 18.24 12.81 4.05
C VAL A 794 19.63 12.22 4.04
N SER A 795 20.31 12.26 2.89
CA SER A 795 21.72 11.89 2.81
C SER A 795 22.55 12.65 3.86
N ALA A 796 23.23 11.95 4.75
CA ALA A 796 24.13 12.57 5.71
C ALA A 796 25.35 13.18 5.00
N PRO A 797 25.86 14.34 5.45
CA PRO A 797 27.07 14.93 4.90
C PRO A 797 28.30 14.13 5.37
N GLY A 798 28.79 13.24 4.51
CA GLY A 798 30.01 12.47 4.72
C GLY A 798 29.89 11.03 4.22
N GLY A 799 30.72 10.66 3.25
CA GLY A 799 30.64 9.33 2.64
C GLY A 799 31.11 8.19 3.54
N VAL A 800 30.88 6.97 3.09
CA VAL A 800 31.39 5.75 3.71
C VAL A 800 32.74 5.39 3.08
N LYS A 801 33.74 5.10 3.90
CA LYS A 801 35.12 4.79 3.49
C LYS A 801 35.69 3.61 4.28
N VAL A 802 36.26 2.64 3.59
CA VAL A 802 37.14 1.62 4.14
C VAL A 802 38.58 1.96 3.74
N ASN A 803 39.38 2.36 4.72
CA ASN A 803 40.78 2.72 4.51
C ASN A 803 41.67 1.49 4.30
N ALA A 804 41.35 0.38 4.97
CA ALA A 804 42.06 -0.88 4.85
C ALA A 804 41.18 -2.05 5.32
N ILE A 805 41.35 -3.22 4.68
CA ILE A 805 40.82 -4.49 5.17
C ILE A 805 41.85 -5.60 4.95
N SER A 806 42.04 -6.47 5.93
CA SER A 806 42.93 -7.63 5.82
C SER A 806 42.37 -8.86 6.53
N PHE A 807 42.82 -10.02 6.06
CA PHE A 807 42.35 -11.34 6.48
C PHE A 807 43.51 -12.17 7.02
N SER A 808 43.34 -12.87 8.14
CA SER A 808 44.34 -13.81 8.67
C SER A 808 43.69 -14.98 9.41
N LEU A 809 44.49 -16.02 9.67
CA LEU A 809 44.10 -17.24 10.39
C LEU A 809 44.89 -17.41 11.69
#